data_AF-A0A2P6TW37-F1
#
_entry.id   AF-A0A2P6TW37-F1
#
_cell.length_a   1.000
_cell.length_b   1.000
_cell.length_c   1.000
_cell.angle_alpha   90.00
_cell.angle_beta   90.00
_cell.angle_gamma   90.00
#
_symmetry.space_group_name_H-M   'P 1'
#
loop_
_entity.id
_entity.type
_entity.pdbx_description
1 polymer ?
#
loop_
_entity_poly.entity_id
_entity_poly.type
_entity_poly.pdbx_seq_one_letter_code
_entity_poly.pdbx_strand_id
1 'polypeptide(L)'
;MAVPERCKIVVRRLPPSLPEDAFKEALGEWIERADWFRYVPGKASTKELLHSRAYLRFREAADVPRFTAAWDGHAFVSERGTQFRCQVEYAPFQKVPRQRVKRDPKEGTIERDADYIAFVERLQKGPEPAALPEPAAEAGGAPAVVVTALMQYLKDKRAPKPPPQRRGAKAAAPAPAGKAGKGKAAVTAAAKGKAAEGGKAAGGAKAAGGKADSKAAAAAKAGGEKAAGKKVVVVKKAAAGAAAAAAAAPEPAAPPPGILQRPAGAGGPQAQQQAEGQKAGKQPKQQAGKKPAKQPKQQQGGASAAAAQQQQQQAEPAATPKLLKRPAAGGQETAAGAAPAGGPPPLEPAAAASTSASAGAAEEGPKRPSRPERVRPGFGTYQPKAAGRLLQQALPQVQPGGGRGGGGGAAAAESHGEQTSKGTGCTTVGVCGKTPETAVLQDLLTYSLKGLVKKGGFVVEALGSCRHLAAPGVEVPSEVYSLLNAATFATLTNVNFDDTRFKEYIAQAHSLRDGLERMVRQNGVDESIPTPSNLPWFDLLAHPAAWKLNAGYLQSASMDQLTQLGKMTSLEHRRHVVDPTLLGLHEMITYGLRGLAAYTHHAEVLGQRDVEVDKFVAKAYAFLCSEDALDLGKSLAMVDEVGAAGLLGMKLLDYGHTSKFGHPEPTQVRITPKKGKAILISGHDLQDTHDLLTQTEGKGINIWTHGELLPAHGYPALKKRFPHLVGNYGGAWYRQQKDFSDFPGAILMTTNCIIEPRQSYKDRIFTTGEVGWSGVPHIEGKPGQTKDYSELIEKAQEMPGFTEEPAESEAKFVTTGFARNAVLGVAGEVVKAVQEGNLKHIFLVGGCDGSEPERRYFGQVAKATPEDTMLLTLGCGKFRFYDHDFGMLPGTSLPRLVDMGQCNDAYSAIVVASKLAEVFGTDVNGLPLSLDLSWLEQKAVIILLTLLHLGVKNIRIGPKAPAFLTPEALKVVVDKWNLQISDTKHPKADVEKMMAGQ
;
A
#
# COMPACT_ATOMS: atom_id res chain seq x y z
N MET A 1 39.30 3.28 -13.54
CA MET A 1 38.52 2.35 -14.40
C MET A 1 38.15 3.09 -15.67
N ALA A 2 38.17 2.45 -16.85
CA ALA A 2 37.69 3.09 -18.08
C ALA A 2 36.17 3.27 -18.04
N VAL A 3 35.68 4.39 -18.59
CA VAL A 3 34.23 4.63 -18.74
C VAL A 3 33.72 3.71 -19.86
N PRO A 4 32.62 2.95 -19.66
CA PRO A 4 32.06 2.11 -20.72
C PRO A 4 31.65 2.96 -21.93
N GLU A 5 32.12 2.57 -23.12
CA GLU A 5 31.86 3.31 -24.34
C GLU A 5 30.36 3.36 -24.67
N ARG A 6 29.88 4.56 -25.03
CA ARG A 6 28.45 4.85 -25.19
C ARG A 6 28.00 4.74 -26.65
N CYS A 7 27.98 3.53 -27.20
CA CYS A 7 27.71 3.31 -28.63
C CYS A 7 26.23 3.49 -29.06
N LYS A 8 25.30 3.84 -28.16
CA LYS A 8 23.85 3.85 -28.42
C LYS A 8 23.22 5.24 -28.33
N ILE A 9 22.41 5.59 -29.33
CA ILE A 9 21.72 6.88 -29.48
C ILE A 9 20.20 6.74 -29.59
N VAL A 10 19.51 7.86 -29.46
CA VAL A 10 18.12 8.07 -29.85
C VAL A 10 18.01 9.28 -30.78
N VAL A 11 17.33 9.11 -31.91
CA VAL A 11 16.95 10.18 -32.84
C VAL A 11 15.50 10.55 -32.54
N ARG A 12 15.28 11.77 -32.05
CA ARG A 12 13.96 12.32 -31.67
C ARG A 12 13.45 13.33 -32.71
N ARG A 13 12.20 13.77 -32.54
CA ARG A 13 11.53 14.82 -33.33
C ARG A 13 11.45 14.52 -34.84
N LEU A 14 11.47 13.24 -35.22
CA LEU A 14 11.16 12.83 -36.58
C LEU A 14 9.68 13.14 -36.91
N PRO A 15 9.31 13.28 -38.20
CA PRO A 15 7.91 13.51 -38.59
C PRO A 15 7.00 12.41 -38.01
N PRO A 16 5.85 12.75 -37.40
CA PRO A 16 4.91 11.78 -36.83
C PRO A 16 4.42 10.70 -37.80
N SER A 17 4.42 11.01 -39.11
CA SER A 17 3.97 10.14 -40.20
C SER A 17 5.10 9.57 -41.06
N LEU A 18 6.36 9.67 -40.63
CA LEU A 18 7.49 9.09 -41.36
C LEU A 18 7.48 7.55 -41.21
N PRO A 19 7.38 6.76 -42.29
CA PRO A 19 7.48 5.31 -42.23
C PRO A 19 8.87 4.86 -41.75
N GLU A 20 8.93 3.70 -41.09
CA GLU A 20 10.19 3.13 -40.59
C GLU A 20 11.19 2.90 -41.73
N ASP A 21 10.75 2.32 -42.85
CA ASP A 21 11.66 1.91 -43.93
C ASP A 21 12.16 3.09 -44.76
N ALA A 22 11.34 4.13 -44.94
CA ALA A 22 11.80 5.41 -45.50
C ALA A 22 12.83 6.11 -44.61
N PHE A 23 12.79 5.89 -43.28
CA PHE A 23 13.85 6.36 -42.39
C PHE A 23 15.12 5.47 -42.48
N LYS A 24 14.99 4.14 -42.62
CA LYS A 24 16.14 3.24 -42.88
C LYS A 24 16.84 3.57 -44.20
N GLU A 25 16.08 3.81 -45.28
CA GLU A 25 16.60 4.22 -46.58
C GLU A 25 17.37 5.54 -46.47
N ALA A 26 16.79 6.54 -45.80
CA ALA A 26 17.46 7.83 -45.56
C ALA A 26 18.74 7.70 -44.72
N LEU A 27 18.84 6.71 -43.82
CA LEU A 27 20.06 6.44 -43.04
C LEU A 27 21.22 5.89 -43.89
N GLY A 28 20.96 5.21 -45.01
CA GLY A 28 22.01 4.61 -45.85
C GLY A 28 22.99 3.74 -45.04
N GLU A 29 24.29 3.85 -45.32
CA GLU A 29 25.37 3.12 -44.62
C GLU A 29 25.31 3.17 -43.08
N TRP A 30 24.68 4.19 -42.48
CA TRP A 30 24.53 4.30 -41.03
C TRP A 30 23.67 3.18 -40.43
N ILE A 31 22.77 2.54 -41.21
CA ILE A 31 21.99 1.40 -40.72
C ILE A 31 22.85 0.11 -40.63
N GLU A 32 23.84 -0.04 -41.51
CA GLU A 32 24.71 -1.22 -41.57
C GLU A 32 25.79 -1.19 -40.49
N ARG A 33 26.29 0.02 -40.19
CA ARG A 33 27.19 0.33 -39.06
C ARG A 33 26.53 0.11 -37.70
N ALA A 34 25.20 0.04 -37.64
CA ALA A 34 24.48 -0.39 -36.45
C ALA A 34 24.58 -1.92 -36.26
N ASP A 35 24.55 -2.37 -35.00
CA ASP A 35 24.33 -3.78 -34.65
C ASP A 35 22.95 -4.02 -34.01
N TRP A 36 22.19 -2.93 -33.78
CA TRP A 36 20.83 -2.95 -33.29
C TRP A 36 20.11 -1.66 -33.65
N PHE A 37 18.91 -1.81 -34.21
CA PHE A 37 18.00 -0.71 -34.57
C PHE A 37 16.62 -0.96 -33.96
N ARG A 38 15.92 0.11 -33.59
CA ARG A 38 14.48 0.07 -33.28
C ARG A 38 13.82 1.40 -33.59
N TYR A 39 12.83 1.39 -34.47
CA TYR A 39 11.91 2.52 -34.64
C TYR A 39 10.79 2.50 -33.60
N VAL A 40 10.18 3.66 -33.39
CA VAL A 40 8.90 3.83 -32.70
C VAL A 40 8.12 4.88 -33.51
N PRO A 41 7.02 4.49 -34.20
CA PRO A 41 6.25 5.43 -34.99
C PRO A 41 5.57 6.47 -34.09
N GLY A 42 5.40 7.67 -34.64
CA GLY A 42 4.63 8.74 -34.04
C GLY A 42 3.14 8.60 -34.29
N LYS A 43 2.39 9.65 -33.92
CA LYS A 43 0.96 9.78 -34.18
C LYS A 43 0.62 11.26 -34.36
N ALA A 44 0.13 11.64 -35.53
CA ALA A 44 -0.49 12.94 -35.75
C ALA A 44 -2.01 12.80 -35.56
N SER A 45 -2.59 13.65 -34.72
CA SER A 45 -4.03 13.76 -34.52
C SER A 45 -4.41 15.22 -34.29
N THR A 46 -5.71 15.54 -34.29
CA THR A 46 -6.21 16.89 -34.02
C THR A 46 -6.09 17.33 -32.56
N LYS A 47 -5.81 16.41 -31.63
CA LYS A 47 -5.58 16.72 -30.20
C LYS A 47 -4.12 16.61 -29.77
N GLU A 48 -3.33 15.72 -30.40
CA GLU A 48 -1.93 15.44 -30.03
C GLU A 48 -1.02 15.24 -31.24
N LEU A 49 0.22 15.72 -31.13
CA LEU A 49 1.29 15.58 -32.12
C LEU A 49 2.48 14.81 -31.53
N LEU A 50 2.43 13.47 -31.57
CA LEU A 50 3.51 12.61 -31.09
C LEU A 50 4.52 12.37 -32.21
N HIS A 51 5.74 12.86 -32.05
CA HIS A 51 6.84 12.64 -33.00
C HIS A 51 7.31 11.19 -33.03
N SER A 52 7.68 10.71 -34.21
CA SER A 52 8.41 9.45 -34.37
C SER A 52 9.80 9.55 -33.74
N ARG A 53 10.36 8.42 -33.33
CA ARG A 53 11.72 8.33 -32.77
C ARG A 53 12.38 7.02 -33.15
N ALA A 54 13.69 7.04 -33.38
CA ALA A 54 14.48 5.85 -33.65
C ALA A 54 15.57 5.68 -32.61
N TYR A 55 15.99 4.44 -32.36
CA TYR A 55 17.15 4.11 -31.54
C TYR A 55 18.13 3.28 -32.37
N LEU A 56 19.41 3.62 -32.29
CA LEU A 56 20.50 2.92 -32.96
C LEU A 56 21.59 2.60 -31.94
N ARG A 57 22.22 1.43 -32.03
CA ARG A 57 23.53 1.18 -31.43
C ARG A 57 24.52 0.88 -32.55
N PHE A 58 25.59 1.65 -32.61
CA PHE A 58 26.71 1.42 -33.52
C PHE A 58 27.65 0.34 -32.98
N ARG A 59 28.34 -0.35 -33.89
CA ARG A 59 29.39 -1.32 -33.55
C ARG A 59 30.59 -0.63 -32.88
N GLU A 60 30.94 0.56 -33.38
CA GLU A 60 32.07 1.37 -32.90
C GLU A 60 31.58 2.62 -32.17
N ALA A 61 32.22 2.97 -31.06
CA ALA A 61 31.93 4.20 -30.33
C ALA A 61 32.23 5.48 -31.15
N ALA A 62 33.21 5.41 -32.06
CA ALA A 62 33.62 6.50 -32.93
C ALA A 62 32.54 6.92 -33.95
N ASP A 63 31.60 6.02 -34.30
CA ASP A 63 30.51 6.34 -35.23
C ASP A 63 29.37 7.14 -34.58
N VAL A 64 29.25 7.15 -33.24
CA VAL A 64 28.28 8.01 -32.53
C VAL A 64 28.52 9.50 -32.78
N PRO A 65 29.69 10.10 -32.47
CA PRO A 65 29.90 11.53 -32.71
C PRO A 65 29.89 11.89 -34.20
N ARG A 66 30.34 10.99 -35.09
CA ARG A 66 30.25 11.18 -36.55
C ARG A 66 28.79 11.26 -37.00
N PHE A 67 27.95 10.32 -36.56
CA PHE A 67 26.52 10.32 -36.84
C PHE A 67 25.84 11.57 -36.26
N THR A 68 26.12 11.92 -35.00
CA THR A 68 25.57 13.13 -34.37
C THR A 68 25.93 14.40 -35.15
N ALA A 69 27.19 14.56 -35.61
CA ALA A 69 27.59 15.72 -36.40
C ALA A 69 26.96 15.78 -37.80
N ALA A 70 26.58 14.63 -38.37
CA ALA A 70 25.90 14.55 -39.67
C ALA A 70 24.37 14.77 -39.55
N TRP A 71 23.75 14.22 -38.51
CA TRP A 71 22.30 14.08 -38.37
C TRP A 71 21.62 14.98 -37.33
N ASP A 72 22.33 15.53 -36.34
CA ASP A 72 21.68 16.43 -35.38
C ASP A 72 21.18 17.71 -36.08
N GLY A 73 19.92 18.07 -35.80
CA GLY A 73 19.23 19.16 -36.50
C GLY A 73 18.84 18.87 -37.96
N HIS A 74 19.04 17.65 -38.49
CA HIS A 74 18.71 17.31 -39.88
C HIS A 74 17.21 17.52 -40.16
N ALA A 75 16.91 18.24 -41.25
CA ALA A 75 15.56 18.65 -41.60
C ALA A 75 14.88 17.64 -42.54
N PHE A 76 13.80 17.02 -42.06
CA PHE A 76 12.86 16.25 -42.87
C PHE A 76 11.74 17.18 -43.35
N VAL A 77 11.47 17.22 -44.65
CA VAL A 77 10.41 18.03 -45.25
C VAL A 77 9.30 17.12 -45.74
N SER A 78 8.06 17.37 -45.32
CA SER A 78 6.89 16.63 -45.84
C SER A 78 6.51 17.10 -47.24
N GLU A 79 5.75 16.30 -48.00
CA GLU A 79 5.14 16.70 -49.28
C GLU A 79 4.27 17.97 -49.16
N ARG A 80 3.82 18.32 -47.93
CA ARG A 80 3.06 19.53 -47.60
C ARG A 80 3.94 20.68 -47.11
N GLY A 81 5.25 20.64 -47.36
CA GLY A 81 6.22 21.66 -47.00
C GLY A 81 6.55 21.77 -45.50
N THR A 82 6.00 20.91 -44.64
CA THR A 82 6.21 20.97 -43.19
C THR A 82 7.61 20.45 -42.84
N GLN A 83 8.42 21.27 -42.17
CA GLN A 83 9.78 20.89 -41.78
C GLN A 83 9.85 20.38 -40.33
N PHE A 84 10.48 19.22 -40.14
CA PHE A 84 10.79 18.63 -38.84
C PHE A 84 12.31 18.46 -38.72
N ARG A 85 12.94 19.20 -37.80
CA ARG A 85 14.36 18.98 -37.48
C ARG A 85 14.47 17.91 -36.41
N CYS A 86 15.13 16.81 -36.73
CA CYS A 86 15.39 15.76 -35.76
C CYS A 86 16.47 16.21 -34.76
N GLN A 87 16.62 15.44 -33.68
CA GLN A 87 17.63 15.67 -32.64
C GLN A 87 18.28 14.35 -32.26
N VAL A 88 19.61 14.30 -32.19
CA VAL A 88 20.38 13.11 -31.83
C VAL A 88 20.90 13.24 -30.39
N GLU A 89 20.50 12.31 -29.52
CA GLU A 89 20.97 12.23 -28.14
C GLU A 89 21.60 10.86 -27.85
N TYR A 90 22.47 10.76 -26.85
CA TYR A 90 22.82 9.46 -26.28
C TYR A 90 21.56 8.82 -25.67
N ALA A 91 21.33 7.54 -25.94
CA ALA A 91 20.22 6.81 -25.33
C ALA A 91 20.45 6.71 -23.80
N PRO A 92 19.49 7.10 -22.94
CA PRO A 92 19.66 7.03 -21.48
C PRO A 92 20.02 5.62 -20.97
N PHE A 93 19.56 4.58 -21.68
CA PHE A 93 19.92 3.19 -21.42
C PHE A 93 20.72 2.60 -22.59
N GLN A 94 22.04 2.44 -22.39
CA GLN A 94 23.00 2.04 -23.42
C GLN A 94 22.93 0.55 -23.84
N LYS A 95 22.37 -0.33 -23.00
CA LYS A 95 22.20 -1.75 -23.34
C LYS A 95 21.08 -1.92 -24.37
N VAL A 96 21.17 -2.95 -25.21
CA VAL A 96 20.09 -3.37 -26.12
C VAL A 96 19.28 -4.52 -25.50
N PRO A 97 17.98 -4.67 -25.82
CA PRO A 97 17.22 -5.86 -25.45
C PRO A 97 17.87 -7.10 -26.08
N ARG A 98 18.20 -8.11 -25.28
CA ARG A 98 18.66 -9.41 -25.81
C ARG A 98 17.46 -10.16 -26.37
N GLN A 99 17.40 -10.36 -27.69
CA GLN A 99 16.56 -11.41 -28.25
C GLN A 99 17.06 -12.76 -27.75
N ARG A 100 16.33 -13.36 -26.80
CA ARG A 100 16.46 -14.77 -26.48
C ARG A 100 15.72 -15.55 -27.56
N VAL A 101 16.45 -16.10 -28.53
CA VAL A 101 15.96 -17.29 -29.27
C VAL A 101 15.89 -18.41 -28.24
N LYS A 102 14.71 -18.58 -27.63
CA LYS A 102 14.47 -19.58 -26.59
C LYS A 102 14.16 -20.91 -27.27
N ARG A 103 15.21 -21.59 -27.74
CA ARG A 103 15.11 -22.96 -28.25
C ARG A 103 14.43 -23.83 -27.18
N ASP A 104 13.41 -24.59 -27.58
CA ASP A 104 12.63 -25.38 -26.62
C ASP A 104 13.44 -26.60 -26.17
N PRO A 105 13.60 -26.86 -24.85
CA PRO A 105 14.24 -28.10 -24.38
C PRO A 105 13.47 -29.38 -24.75
N LYS A 106 12.22 -29.29 -25.24
CA LYS A 106 11.46 -30.40 -25.86
C LYS A 106 11.54 -30.43 -27.41
N GLU A 107 12.29 -29.53 -28.05
CA GLU A 107 12.43 -29.55 -29.52
C GLU A 107 13.08 -30.87 -29.97
N GLY A 108 12.35 -31.67 -30.74
CA GLY A 108 12.80 -32.99 -31.20
C GLY A 108 12.72 -34.12 -30.16
N THR A 109 12.05 -33.94 -29.02
CA THR A 109 11.93 -35.00 -27.99
C THR A 109 10.60 -35.75 -27.98
N ILE A 110 9.70 -35.50 -28.95
CA ILE A 110 8.32 -36.04 -28.95
C ILE A 110 8.28 -37.58 -28.97
N GLU A 111 9.18 -38.22 -29.73
CA GLU A 111 9.32 -39.70 -29.79
C GLU A 111 9.78 -40.34 -28.47
N ARG A 112 10.14 -39.52 -27.47
CA ARG A 112 10.55 -39.94 -26.11
C ARG A 112 9.57 -39.48 -25.03
N ASP A 113 8.46 -38.86 -25.41
CA ASP A 113 7.43 -38.39 -24.49
C ASP A 113 6.43 -39.53 -24.21
N ALA A 114 6.18 -39.82 -22.93
CA ALA A 114 5.43 -41.01 -22.52
C ALA A 114 3.98 -41.00 -23.05
N ASP A 115 3.35 -39.82 -23.10
CA ASP A 115 1.99 -39.66 -23.61
C ASP A 115 1.93 -39.90 -25.13
N TYR A 116 3.00 -39.54 -25.86
CA TYR A 116 3.11 -39.80 -27.29
C TYR A 116 3.37 -41.28 -27.58
N ILE A 117 4.22 -41.95 -26.79
CA ILE A 117 4.45 -43.40 -26.89
C ILE A 117 3.13 -44.15 -26.65
N ALA A 118 2.40 -43.85 -25.57
CA ALA A 118 1.11 -44.46 -25.27
C ALA A 118 0.05 -44.18 -26.36
N PHE A 119 0.09 -42.98 -26.97
CA PHE A 119 -0.77 -42.64 -28.11
C PHE A 119 -0.43 -43.45 -29.38
N VAL A 120 0.87 -43.65 -29.67
CA VAL A 120 1.33 -44.47 -30.80
C VAL A 120 1.02 -45.95 -30.58
N GLU A 121 1.22 -46.50 -29.38
CA GLU A 121 0.81 -47.87 -29.03
C GLU A 121 -0.70 -48.07 -29.20
N ARG A 122 -1.51 -47.10 -28.76
CA ARG A 122 -2.97 -47.10 -28.94
C ARG A 122 -3.40 -46.99 -30.41
N LEU A 123 -2.63 -46.28 -31.24
CA LEU A 123 -2.83 -46.26 -32.71
C LEU A 123 -2.46 -47.60 -33.35
N GLN A 124 -1.35 -48.22 -32.93
CA GLN A 124 -0.86 -49.49 -33.47
C GLN A 124 -1.73 -50.70 -33.08
N LYS A 125 -2.38 -50.67 -31.91
CA LYS A 125 -3.38 -51.68 -31.52
C LYS A 125 -4.68 -51.61 -32.32
N GLY A 126 -4.95 -50.49 -32.98
CA GLY A 126 -6.23 -50.23 -33.66
C GLY A 126 -7.41 -50.05 -32.69
N PRO A 127 -8.61 -49.77 -33.22
CA PRO A 127 -9.82 -49.72 -32.41
C PRO A 127 -10.27 -51.14 -32.03
N GLU A 128 -10.39 -51.43 -30.72
CA GLU A 128 -11.09 -52.64 -30.28
C GLU A 128 -12.57 -52.59 -30.71
N PRO A 129 -13.15 -53.71 -31.18
CA PRO A 129 -14.58 -53.78 -31.48
C PRO A 129 -15.41 -53.53 -30.22
N ALA A 130 -16.33 -52.58 -30.29
CA ALA A 130 -17.29 -52.35 -29.20
C ALA A 130 -18.22 -53.56 -29.05
N ALA A 131 -18.08 -54.30 -27.95
CA ALA A 131 -18.98 -55.40 -27.63
C ALA A 131 -20.41 -54.85 -27.36
N LEU A 132 -21.38 -55.32 -28.14
CA LEU A 132 -22.79 -55.01 -27.93
C LEU A 132 -23.32 -55.78 -26.68
N PRO A 133 -24.13 -55.16 -25.82
CA PRO A 133 -24.76 -55.86 -24.71
C PRO A 133 -25.93 -56.73 -25.22
N GLU A 134 -25.87 -58.04 -24.95
CA GLU A 134 -27.01 -58.94 -25.18
C GLU A 134 -28.11 -58.77 -24.11
N PRO A 135 -29.37 -59.06 -24.43
CA PRO A 135 -30.50 -58.84 -23.52
C PRO A 135 -30.58 -59.90 -22.42
N ALA A 136 -30.63 -59.46 -21.16
CA ALA A 136 -30.84 -60.35 -20.02
C ALA A 136 -32.31 -60.78 -19.89
N ALA A 137 -32.55 -62.09 -19.76
CA ALA A 137 -33.85 -62.65 -19.39
C ALA A 137 -34.04 -62.68 -17.85
N GLU A 138 -35.30 -62.69 -17.41
CA GLU A 138 -35.65 -62.66 -15.97
C GLU A 138 -35.48 -64.02 -15.27
N ALA A 139 -34.93 -64.04 -14.05
CA ALA A 139 -35.31 -64.98 -12.98
C ALA A 139 -34.85 -64.51 -11.58
N GLY A 140 -35.74 -64.67 -10.59
CA GLY A 140 -35.69 -64.04 -9.26
C GLY A 140 -34.45 -64.23 -8.38
N GLY A 141 -34.17 -63.17 -7.60
CA GLY A 141 -33.22 -63.17 -6.47
C GLY A 141 -33.07 -61.78 -5.86
N ALA A 142 -33.78 -61.48 -4.76
CA ALA A 142 -33.71 -60.17 -4.11
C ALA A 142 -32.46 -60.05 -3.20
N PRO A 143 -31.56 -59.07 -3.42
CA PRO A 143 -30.36 -58.88 -2.58
C PRO A 143 -30.70 -58.18 -1.26
N ALA A 144 -29.95 -58.52 -0.20
CA ALA A 144 -30.17 -57.97 1.14
C ALA A 144 -29.75 -56.49 1.25
N VAL A 145 -30.50 -55.71 2.04
CA VAL A 145 -30.23 -54.29 2.29
C VAL A 145 -28.98 -54.12 3.14
N VAL A 146 -27.91 -53.56 2.56
CA VAL A 146 -26.71 -53.17 3.30
C VAL A 146 -27.01 -51.95 4.17
N VAL A 147 -27.15 -52.16 5.47
CA VAL A 147 -27.35 -51.08 6.44
C VAL A 147 -26.04 -50.32 6.62
N THR A 148 -25.97 -49.08 6.15
CA THR A 148 -24.81 -48.21 6.35
C THR A 148 -24.76 -47.70 7.80
N ALA A 149 -23.56 -47.43 8.31
CA ALA A 149 -23.35 -46.95 9.69
C ALA A 149 -24.17 -45.68 10.03
N LEU A 150 -24.44 -44.83 9.03
CA LEU A 150 -25.29 -43.64 9.16
C LEU A 150 -26.76 -43.99 9.46
N MET A 151 -27.30 -45.06 8.87
CA MET A 151 -28.67 -45.53 9.18
C MET A 151 -28.77 -46.18 10.57
N GLN A 152 -27.68 -46.78 11.07
CA GLN A 152 -27.65 -47.31 12.44
C GLN A 152 -27.66 -46.16 13.47
N TYR A 153 -26.75 -45.19 13.32
CA TYR A 153 -26.67 -43.98 14.17
C TYR A 153 -28.00 -43.19 14.25
N LEU A 154 -28.78 -43.15 13.17
CA LEU A 154 -30.10 -42.50 13.13
C LEU A 154 -31.22 -43.29 13.83
N LYS A 155 -31.09 -44.62 14.00
CA LYS A 155 -31.98 -45.42 14.84
C LYS A 155 -31.67 -45.23 16.31
N ASP A 156 -30.39 -45.28 16.67
CA ASP A 156 -29.92 -45.25 18.06
C ASP A 156 -30.27 -43.93 18.78
N LYS A 157 -30.45 -42.83 18.02
CA LYS A 157 -30.93 -41.53 18.53
C LYS A 157 -32.46 -41.35 18.62
N ARG A 158 -33.27 -42.36 18.29
CA ARG A 158 -34.76 -42.25 18.29
C ARG A 158 -35.49 -43.08 19.36
N ALA A 159 -34.79 -43.76 20.26
CA ALA A 159 -35.41 -44.47 21.39
C ALA A 159 -35.65 -43.55 22.61
N PRO A 160 -36.87 -43.50 23.19
CA PRO A 160 -37.14 -42.74 24.42
C PRO A 160 -36.62 -43.44 25.68
N LYS A 161 -36.20 -42.68 26.69
CA LYS A 161 -35.69 -43.22 27.97
C LYS A 161 -36.82 -43.58 28.96
N PRO A 162 -36.71 -44.71 29.69
CA PRO A 162 -37.56 -45.00 30.85
C PRO A 162 -37.15 -44.18 32.11
N PRO A 163 -38.02 -44.07 33.13
CA PRO A 163 -37.78 -43.25 34.32
C PRO A 163 -36.84 -43.90 35.36
N PRO A 164 -36.21 -43.11 36.26
CA PRO A 164 -35.23 -43.60 37.22
C PRO A 164 -35.84 -44.17 38.51
N GLN A 165 -35.18 -45.18 39.13
CA GLN A 165 -35.49 -45.62 40.50
C GLN A 165 -34.25 -45.66 41.42
N ARG A 166 -34.33 -44.78 42.44
CA ARG A 166 -33.85 -44.88 43.84
C ARG A 166 -32.38 -45.17 44.19
N ARG A 167 -31.89 -44.40 45.18
CA ARG A 167 -30.59 -44.48 45.86
C ARG A 167 -30.64 -45.37 47.13
N GLY A 168 -29.47 -45.91 47.51
CA GLY A 168 -28.95 -46.02 48.89
C GLY A 168 -27.42 -45.81 48.84
N ALA A 169 -26.79 -44.86 49.56
CA ALA A 169 -26.54 -44.80 51.01
C ALA A 169 -25.45 -45.81 51.46
N LYS A 170 -24.35 -45.50 52.17
CA LYS A 170 -23.68 -44.29 52.77
C LYS A 170 -22.13 -44.56 52.74
N ALA A 171 -21.14 -43.73 53.07
CA ALA A 171 -20.96 -42.35 53.60
C ALA A 171 -19.76 -41.69 52.83
N ALA A 172 -18.88 -40.77 53.27
CA ALA A 172 -18.73 -39.86 54.45
C ALA A 172 -17.96 -38.58 54.02
N ALA A 173 -18.02 -37.49 54.80
CA ALA A 173 -17.35 -36.18 54.61
C ALA A 173 -17.35 -35.37 55.94
N PRO A 174 -16.69 -34.18 56.13
CA PRO A 174 -15.88 -33.36 55.22
C PRO A 174 -14.34 -33.43 55.52
N ALA A 175 -13.47 -32.42 55.80
CA ALA A 175 -13.50 -31.03 56.32
C ALA A 175 -12.38 -30.13 55.69
N PRO A 176 -12.29 -28.78 55.93
CA PRO A 176 -11.70 -27.87 54.92
C PRO A 176 -10.61 -26.84 55.34
N ALA A 177 -10.20 -26.00 54.36
CA ALA A 177 -9.38 -24.76 54.41
C ALA A 177 -7.83 -24.90 54.55
N GLY A 178 -6.99 -23.94 54.10
CA GLY A 178 -7.25 -22.81 53.18
C GLY A 178 -6.18 -21.66 53.18
N LYS A 179 -5.80 -21.19 51.98
CA LYS A 179 -5.03 -19.94 51.61
C LYS A 179 -3.49 -19.83 51.90
N ALA A 180 -2.80 -19.21 50.92
CA ALA A 180 -1.50 -18.50 50.97
C ALA A 180 -0.20 -19.28 51.30
N GLY A 181 1.00 -18.85 50.91
CA GLY A 181 1.40 -17.80 49.94
C GLY A 181 2.78 -17.16 50.19
N LYS A 182 3.52 -16.82 49.10
CA LYS A 182 4.87 -16.16 49.05
C LYS A 182 6.07 -17.00 49.58
N GLY A 183 7.29 -16.72 49.07
CA GLY A 183 8.54 -17.07 49.80
C GLY A 183 9.83 -17.20 48.96
N LYS A 184 10.61 -16.12 48.84
CA LYS A 184 11.88 -15.99 48.08
C LYS A 184 13.06 -16.90 48.51
N ALA A 185 13.81 -17.37 47.50
CA ALA A 185 15.28 -17.30 47.31
C ALA A 185 16.34 -17.60 48.42
N ALA A 186 17.26 -18.53 48.11
CA ALA A 186 18.73 -18.49 48.31
C ALA A 186 19.35 -19.68 47.52
N VAL A 187 20.30 -19.55 46.58
CA VAL A 187 21.73 -19.15 46.65
C VAL A 187 22.66 -20.19 47.32
N THR A 188 23.30 -21.01 46.48
CA THR A 188 24.69 -21.56 46.54
C THR A 188 24.99 -22.09 45.12
N ALA A 189 26.11 -21.84 44.42
CA ALA A 189 27.54 -22.07 44.71
C ALA A 189 27.90 -23.59 44.65
N ALA A 190 28.94 -24.07 43.96
CA ALA A 190 29.94 -23.43 43.08
C ALA A 190 30.71 -24.48 42.21
N ALA A 191 31.87 -24.07 41.63
CA ALA A 191 32.86 -24.77 40.76
C ALA A 191 32.75 -24.40 39.26
N LYS A 192 33.78 -23.94 38.51
CA LYS A 192 35.23 -24.29 38.36
C LYS A 192 35.45 -25.64 37.66
N GLY A 193 36.32 -25.79 36.64
CA GLY A 193 37.17 -24.85 35.87
C GLY A 193 37.18 -25.24 34.37
N LYS A 194 37.73 -24.51 33.38
CA LYS A 194 38.92 -23.64 33.24
C LYS A 194 40.23 -24.37 32.85
N ALA A 195 40.46 -24.55 31.54
CA ALA A 195 41.76 -24.71 30.82
C ALA A 195 41.49 -25.06 29.33
N ALA A 196 42.33 -24.81 28.31
CA ALA A 196 43.43 -23.83 28.11
C ALA A 196 43.78 -23.76 26.58
N GLU A 197 44.84 -23.05 26.20
CA GLU A 197 45.39 -22.91 24.82
C GLU A 197 45.77 -24.26 24.13
N GLY A 198 46.03 -24.37 22.82
CA GLY A 198 46.18 -23.40 21.72
C GLY A 198 47.50 -23.60 20.95
N GLY A 199 47.49 -23.66 19.60
CA GLY A 199 48.70 -23.91 18.79
C GLY A 199 48.48 -23.99 17.26
N LYS A 200 49.56 -23.88 16.46
CA LYS A 200 49.55 -23.89 14.97
C LYS A 200 50.58 -24.89 14.41
N ALA A 201 50.37 -25.45 13.20
CA ALA A 201 51.28 -25.29 12.03
C ALA A 201 50.94 -26.20 10.82
N ALA A 202 51.46 -25.83 9.64
CA ALA A 202 51.07 -26.22 8.27
C ALA A 202 51.82 -27.43 7.62
N GLY A 203 51.38 -27.84 6.41
CA GLY A 203 52.33 -28.16 5.30
C GLY A 203 52.03 -29.31 4.31
N GLY A 204 52.06 -29.03 2.98
CA GLY A 204 52.21 -30.00 1.86
C GLY A 204 50.91 -30.36 1.09
N ALA A 205 50.66 -30.07 -0.21
CA ALA A 205 51.40 -30.30 -1.50
C ALA A 205 51.29 -31.75 -2.03
N LYS A 206 51.18 -32.10 -3.33
CA LYS A 206 51.33 -31.46 -4.68
C LYS A 206 50.45 -32.28 -5.69
N ALA A 207 50.25 -32.06 -7.01
CA ALA A 207 50.63 -31.12 -8.11
C ALA A 207 49.37 -30.96 -9.05
N ALA A 208 49.28 -30.89 -10.41
CA ALA A 208 50.10 -30.82 -11.65
C ALA A 208 49.14 -30.34 -12.82
N GLY A 209 49.51 -30.01 -14.08
CA GLY A 209 50.84 -29.90 -14.71
C GLY A 209 50.97 -29.48 -16.20
N GLY A 210 49.96 -29.45 -17.10
CA GLY A 210 50.17 -29.04 -18.52
C GLY A 210 48.91 -28.95 -19.41
N LYS A 211 48.90 -28.34 -20.62
CA LYS A 211 49.92 -27.66 -21.49
C LYS A 211 49.26 -26.45 -22.20
N ALA A 212 49.90 -25.27 -22.42
CA ALA A 212 50.79 -24.84 -23.53
C ALA A 212 50.08 -24.63 -24.91
N ASP A 213 50.41 -23.67 -25.80
CA ASP A 213 51.57 -22.73 -25.89
C ASP A 213 51.23 -21.40 -26.66
N SER A 214 52.26 -20.66 -27.13
CA SER A 214 52.34 -19.27 -27.66
C SER A 214 52.10 -19.12 -29.21
N LYS A 215 52.29 -18.02 -29.98
CA LYS A 215 53.08 -16.74 -29.88
C LYS A 215 52.77 -15.74 -31.04
N ALA A 216 53.02 -14.42 -30.87
CA ALA A 216 53.38 -13.38 -31.90
C ALA A 216 52.43 -13.06 -33.11
N ALA A 217 52.53 -11.93 -33.88
CA ALA A 217 52.98 -10.54 -33.63
C ALA A 217 52.63 -9.53 -34.77
N ALA A 218 52.53 -8.23 -34.43
CA ALA A 218 52.98 -7.01 -35.17
C ALA A 218 52.27 -6.38 -36.42
N ALA A 219 52.16 -5.03 -36.35
CA ALA A 219 52.47 -3.99 -37.37
C ALA A 219 51.51 -3.53 -38.51
N ALA A 220 50.84 -2.38 -38.24
CA ALA A 220 51.03 -1.06 -38.91
C ALA A 220 50.37 -0.66 -40.26
N LYS A 221 50.32 0.70 -40.43
CA LYS A 221 49.81 1.56 -41.55
C LYS A 221 48.28 1.65 -41.71
N ALA A 222 47.60 2.78 -41.99
CA ALA A 222 47.87 4.23 -42.22
C ALA A 222 47.45 4.76 -43.62
N GLY A 223 46.81 5.95 -43.64
CA GLY A 223 46.20 6.59 -44.81
C GLY A 223 44.69 6.32 -44.92
N GLY A 224 43.84 7.23 -45.41
CA GLY A 224 44.09 8.64 -45.76
C GLY A 224 42.84 9.36 -46.31
N GLU A 225 42.52 10.52 -45.74
CA GLU A 225 41.89 11.71 -46.36
C GLU A 225 40.87 11.56 -47.52
N LYS A 226 39.59 11.93 -47.31
CA LYS A 226 38.97 13.19 -47.82
C LYS A 226 37.46 13.29 -47.51
N ALA A 227 36.92 14.50 -47.64
CA ALA A 227 35.51 14.84 -47.35
C ALA A 227 34.79 15.37 -48.61
N ALA A 228 33.48 15.12 -48.74
CA ALA A 228 32.63 15.75 -49.75
C ALA A 228 31.14 15.82 -49.36
N GLY A 229 30.53 16.99 -49.60
CA GLY A 229 29.12 17.19 -50.00
C GLY A 229 27.97 16.57 -49.19
N LYS A 230 27.28 17.39 -48.37
CA LYS A 230 25.87 17.10 -48.01
C LYS A 230 24.99 17.11 -49.26
N LYS A 231 24.12 16.11 -49.43
CA LYS A 231 22.97 16.15 -50.35
C LYS A 231 21.67 16.13 -49.56
N VAL A 232 20.66 16.83 -50.07
CA VAL A 232 19.28 16.78 -49.57
C VAL A 232 18.51 15.73 -50.38
N VAL A 233 17.82 14.81 -49.70
CA VAL A 233 16.99 13.78 -50.35
C VAL A 233 15.56 14.29 -50.48
N VAL A 234 15.00 14.19 -51.69
CA VAL A 234 13.58 14.46 -51.98
C VAL A 234 12.98 13.19 -52.56
N VAL A 235 12.07 12.56 -51.83
CA VAL A 235 11.42 11.32 -52.26
C VAL A 235 10.35 11.65 -53.31
N LYS A 236 10.37 10.93 -54.43
CA LYS A 236 9.28 10.91 -55.42
C LYS A 236 8.50 9.61 -55.33
N LYS A 237 7.19 9.70 -55.44
CA LYS A 237 6.27 8.57 -55.42
C LYS A 237 6.17 7.91 -56.80
N ALA A 238 6.35 6.59 -56.86
CA ALA A 238 5.93 5.73 -57.97
C ALA A 238 4.64 4.97 -57.59
N ALA A 239 3.93 4.41 -58.58
CA ALA A 239 2.62 3.79 -58.35
C ALA A 239 2.30 2.66 -59.35
N ALA A 240 1.32 1.83 -58.97
CA ALA A 240 0.75 0.67 -59.67
C ALA A 240 1.66 -0.59 -59.78
N GLY A 241 1.12 -1.82 -59.64
CA GLY A 241 -0.23 -2.15 -59.19
C GLY A 241 -0.66 -3.62 -59.39
N ALA A 242 -1.86 -3.93 -58.86
CA ALA A 242 -2.65 -5.17 -59.07
C ALA A 242 -2.07 -6.49 -58.49
N ALA A 243 -2.86 -7.52 -58.13
CA ALA A 243 -4.33 -7.68 -58.18
C ALA A 243 -4.86 -8.61 -57.06
N ALA A 244 -6.10 -8.39 -56.61
CA ALA A 244 -7.03 -9.40 -56.07
C ALA A 244 -8.48 -8.85 -56.11
N ALA A 245 -9.48 -9.72 -56.29
CA ALA A 245 -10.85 -9.34 -56.66
C ALA A 245 -11.73 -8.77 -55.52
N ALA A 246 -12.85 -8.12 -55.89
CA ALA A 246 -13.88 -7.61 -54.97
C ALA A 246 -15.28 -7.62 -55.62
N ALA A 247 -16.32 -7.80 -54.80
CA ALA A 247 -17.73 -7.45 -55.08
C ALA A 247 -18.56 -7.58 -53.78
N ALA A 248 -19.65 -6.85 -53.54
CA ALA A 248 -20.04 -5.50 -53.93
C ALA A 248 -21.17 -5.03 -52.98
N ALA A 249 -21.25 -3.74 -52.67
CA ALA A 249 -22.38 -3.15 -51.90
C ALA A 249 -23.43 -2.53 -52.85
N PRO A 250 -24.63 -2.22 -52.35
CA PRO A 250 -25.02 -0.80 -52.37
C PRO A 250 -25.69 -0.30 -51.06
N GLU A 251 -25.87 1.02 -50.97
CA GLU A 251 -26.44 1.75 -49.83
C GLU A 251 -27.66 2.62 -50.29
N PRO A 252 -28.21 3.63 -49.57
CA PRO A 252 -29.60 3.56 -49.09
C PRO A 252 -30.59 4.57 -49.72
N ALA A 253 -31.87 4.46 -49.35
CA ALA A 253 -32.92 5.46 -49.64
C ALA A 253 -33.96 5.56 -48.50
N ALA A 254 -34.69 6.69 -48.44
CA ALA A 254 -35.62 7.07 -47.36
C ALA A 254 -37.12 7.00 -47.76
N PRO A 255 -38.09 7.02 -46.82
CA PRO A 255 -39.49 6.63 -47.08
C PRO A 255 -40.50 7.81 -47.22
N PRO A 256 -41.66 7.59 -47.90
CA PRO A 256 -42.87 8.42 -47.81
C PRO A 256 -44.09 7.71 -47.14
N PRO A 257 -45.22 8.40 -46.82
CA PRO A 257 -46.22 7.92 -45.85
C PRO A 257 -47.72 7.91 -46.30
N GLY A 258 -48.59 7.26 -45.49
CA GLY A 258 -50.05 7.52 -45.41
C GLY A 258 -50.99 6.48 -46.07
N ILE A 259 -52.30 6.36 -45.75
CA ILE A 259 -53.22 6.94 -44.73
C ILE A 259 -54.37 5.93 -44.46
N LEU A 260 -54.85 5.84 -43.19
CA LEU A 260 -56.26 5.70 -42.72
C LEU A 260 -56.23 5.19 -41.24
N GLN A 261 -56.32 6.05 -40.23
CA GLN A 261 -57.54 6.51 -39.52
C GLN A 261 -58.34 5.36 -38.84
N ARG A 262 -58.41 5.26 -37.49
CA ARG A 262 -59.04 6.11 -36.40
C ARG A 262 -60.50 5.69 -36.09
N PRO A 263 -61.14 6.07 -34.95
CA PRO A 263 -60.67 6.89 -33.82
C PRO A 263 -61.01 6.39 -32.37
N ALA A 264 -60.41 7.09 -31.38
CA ALA A 264 -60.94 7.45 -30.04
C ALA A 264 -61.32 6.34 -28.99
N GLY A 265 -61.39 6.65 -27.69
CA GLY A 265 -60.92 7.87 -27.00
C GLY A 265 -61.91 8.51 -25.99
N ALA A 266 -61.87 8.04 -24.73
CA ALA A 266 -62.41 8.65 -23.51
C ALA A 266 -61.57 8.07 -22.33
N GLY A 267 -61.49 8.60 -21.11
CA GLY A 267 -62.30 9.59 -20.39
C GLY A 267 -62.61 9.02 -18.99
N GLY A 268 -62.40 9.78 -17.91
CA GLY A 268 -62.66 9.32 -16.52
C GLY A 268 -64.16 9.22 -16.17
N PRO A 269 -64.56 8.97 -14.90
CA PRO A 269 -63.96 9.60 -13.71
C PRO A 269 -63.86 8.68 -12.46
N GLN A 270 -64.24 9.16 -11.27
CA GLN A 270 -63.91 8.65 -9.93
C GLN A 270 -65.07 7.92 -9.21
N ALA A 271 -64.68 7.17 -8.16
CA ALA A 271 -65.35 7.04 -6.86
C ALA A 271 -66.51 6.03 -6.63
N GLN A 272 -66.75 5.80 -5.32
CA GLN A 272 -67.80 5.00 -4.64
C GLN A 272 -67.62 3.46 -4.73
N GLN A 273 -67.35 2.76 -3.60
CA GLN A 273 -68.25 2.31 -2.50
C GLN A 273 -69.02 1.02 -2.88
N GLN A 274 -69.34 0.06 -1.98
CA GLN A 274 -69.52 0.10 -0.51
C GLN A 274 -69.48 -1.33 0.12
N ALA A 275 -69.30 -1.45 1.45
CA ALA A 275 -69.78 -2.53 2.35
C ALA A 275 -69.33 -4.01 2.10
N GLU A 276 -69.36 -4.98 3.02
CA GLU A 276 -69.39 -5.10 4.51
C GLU A 276 -68.85 -6.52 4.86
N GLY A 277 -68.40 -6.89 6.07
CA GLY A 277 -68.19 -6.15 7.33
C GLY A 277 -67.92 -7.13 8.51
N GLN A 278 -67.50 -6.59 9.67
CA GLN A 278 -67.74 -7.07 11.06
C GLN A 278 -67.26 -8.50 11.49
N LYS A 279 -66.96 -8.80 12.77
CA LYS A 279 -67.08 -8.06 14.06
C LYS A 279 -65.86 -8.32 14.99
N ALA A 280 -65.86 -7.85 16.25
CA ALA A 280 -64.62 -7.51 16.96
C ALA A 280 -64.60 -7.76 18.49
N GLY A 281 -63.41 -8.00 19.08
CA GLY A 281 -63.16 -7.91 20.54
C GLY A 281 -61.81 -8.49 21.02
N LYS A 282 -61.22 -8.10 22.18
CA LYS A 282 -61.56 -7.07 23.20
C LYS A 282 -60.31 -6.47 23.90
N GLN A 283 -60.48 -5.30 24.56
CA GLN A 283 -59.56 -4.56 25.47
C GLN A 283 -59.96 -4.79 26.96
N PRO A 284 -59.15 -4.49 28.02
CA PRO A 284 -58.76 -3.14 28.53
C PRO A 284 -57.26 -3.01 29.01
N LYS A 285 -56.59 -1.87 29.27
CA LYS A 285 -56.81 -0.44 29.69
C LYS A 285 -56.64 -0.12 31.21
N GLN A 286 -55.70 0.80 31.52
CA GLN A 286 -55.66 1.88 32.54
C GLN A 286 -54.47 2.83 32.13
N GLN A 287 -54.48 4.17 32.07
CA GLN A 287 -54.98 5.33 32.87
C GLN A 287 -53.90 5.96 33.81
N ALA A 288 -53.77 7.29 34.04
CA ALA A 288 -54.32 8.49 33.36
C ALA A 288 -53.70 9.84 33.87
N GLY A 289 -53.85 10.95 33.10
CA GLY A 289 -53.82 12.36 33.57
C GLY A 289 -52.53 13.18 33.30
N LYS A 290 -52.52 14.52 33.15
CA LYS A 290 -53.58 15.58 33.11
C LYS A 290 -53.14 16.77 32.18
N LYS A 291 -54.03 17.76 31.97
CA LYS A 291 -53.93 19.03 31.19
C LYS A 291 -54.40 20.21 32.12
N PRO A 292 -54.52 21.52 31.77
CA PRO A 292 -54.26 22.26 30.50
C PRO A 292 -53.66 23.71 30.61
N ALA A 293 -53.59 24.39 29.44
CA ALA A 293 -53.91 25.82 29.17
C ALA A 293 -52.97 27.00 29.52
N LYS A 294 -52.58 27.77 28.46
CA LYS A 294 -53.13 29.12 28.17
C LYS A 294 -52.88 29.59 26.72
N GLN A 295 -53.60 30.62 26.30
CA GLN A 295 -53.50 31.37 25.02
C GLN A 295 -53.59 32.88 25.35
N PRO A 296 -53.19 33.82 24.46
CA PRO A 296 -54.10 34.34 23.43
C PRO A 296 -53.41 34.66 22.07
N LYS A 297 -54.09 35.41 21.17
CA LYS A 297 -53.78 35.61 19.74
C LYS A 297 -53.51 37.08 19.32
N GLN A 298 -52.86 37.22 18.16
CA GLN A 298 -53.05 38.21 17.06
C GLN A 298 -52.60 37.50 15.75
N GLN A 299 -53.11 37.66 14.50
CA GLN A 299 -54.18 38.44 13.84
C GLN A 299 -54.01 39.98 13.87
N GLN A 300 -54.01 40.73 12.75
CA GLN A 300 -54.14 40.51 11.28
C GLN A 300 -53.18 41.51 10.55
N GLY A 301 -52.76 41.42 9.27
CA GLY A 301 -53.50 41.41 7.98
C GLY A 301 -53.62 42.85 7.41
N GLY A 302 -53.52 43.16 6.10
CA GLY A 302 -53.20 42.38 4.89
C GLY A 302 -53.38 43.19 3.58
N ALA A 303 -53.12 42.56 2.41
CA ALA A 303 -53.56 42.86 1.03
C ALA A 303 -53.33 44.25 0.33
N SER A 304 -52.76 44.21 -0.89
CA SER A 304 -52.98 45.03 -2.12
C SER A 304 -51.64 45.22 -2.88
N ALA A 305 -51.29 44.61 -4.02
CA ALA A 305 -51.92 44.39 -5.34
C ALA A 305 -51.58 45.46 -6.41
N ALA A 306 -50.72 45.12 -7.40
CA ALA A 306 -50.77 45.61 -8.80
C ALA A 306 -49.72 44.98 -9.75
N ALA A 307 -50.20 44.32 -10.82
CA ALA A 307 -49.75 44.35 -12.22
C ALA A 307 -48.35 43.88 -12.71
N ALA A 308 -48.35 43.58 -14.03
CA ALA A 308 -47.24 43.40 -15.00
C ALA A 308 -46.55 42.02 -15.12
N GLN A 309 -46.76 41.39 -16.28
CA GLN A 309 -46.05 40.21 -16.80
C GLN A 309 -45.19 40.64 -18.00
N GLN A 310 -44.13 39.87 -18.32
CA GLN A 310 -43.61 39.52 -19.66
C GLN A 310 -42.12 39.09 -19.54
N GLN A 311 -41.52 38.30 -20.43
CA GLN A 311 -41.94 37.12 -21.19
C GLN A 311 -40.66 36.46 -21.73
N GLN A 312 -40.68 35.18 -22.11
CA GLN A 312 -39.58 34.56 -22.87
C GLN A 312 -39.84 34.72 -24.38
N GLN A 313 -38.79 34.91 -25.22
CA GLN A 313 -38.31 33.92 -26.23
C GLN A 313 -37.43 34.51 -27.35
N GLN A 314 -36.43 33.71 -27.74
CA GLN A 314 -35.90 33.45 -29.10
C GLN A 314 -35.62 34.59 -30.10
N ALA A 315 -34.36 34.64 -30.58
CA ALA A 315 -34.05 34.68 -32.02
C ALA A 315 -32.59 34.25 -32.30
N GLU A 316 -32.42 33.23 -33.16
CA GLU A 316 -31.26 33.06 -34.06
C GLU A 316 -31.56 33.80 -35.40
N PRO A 317 -30.66 33.96 -36.41
CA PRO A 317 -29.53 33.08 -36.73
C PRO A 317 -28.22 33.72 -37.33
N ALA A 318 -27.23 32.83 -37.53
CA ALA A 318 -26.31 32.76 -38.68
C ALA A 318 -25.09 33.73 -38.83
N ALA A 319 -24.18 33.27 -39.72
CA ALA A 319 -23.06 33.94 -40.40
C ALA A 319 -21.71 34.15 -39.66
N THR A 320 -20.77 33.28 -40.01
CA THR A 320 -19.30 33.48 -39.96
C THR A 320 -18.80 34.40 -41.11
N PRO A 321 -17.48 34.63 -41.37
CA PRO A 321 -16.25 34.49 -40.54
C PRO A 321 -15.31 35.74 -40.62
N LYS A 322 -14.18 35.72 -39.88
CA LYS A 322 -12.77 35.95 -40.32
C LYS A 322 -11.93 36.63 -39.21
N LEU A 323 -10.67 36.28 -38.88
CA LEU A 323 -9.41 35.95 -39.60
C LEU A 323 -8.49 37.17 -39.83
N LEU A 324 -7.18 36.97 -39.57
CA LEU A 324 -6.04 37.88 -39.84
C LEU A 324 -5.89 39.08 -38.87
N LYS A 325 -4.69 39.58 -38.52
CA LYS A 325 -3.30 39.14 -38.84
C LYS A 325 -2.27 39.64 -37.80
N ARG A 326 -1.18 38.88 -37.61
CA ARG A 326 0.16 39.38 -37.19
C ARG A 326 0.80 40.17 -38.35
N PRO A 327 1.64 41.20 -38.11
CA PRO A 327 3.01 41.08 -37.58
C PRO A 327 3.24 41.97 -36.31
N ALA A 328 4.32 41.94 -35.51
CA ALA A 328 5.78 41.86 -35.74
C ALA A 328 6.38 43.11 -36.44
N ALA A 329 7.59 43.59 -36.14
CA ALA A 329 8.51 43.40 -35.00
C ALA A 329 9.59 44.52 -35.01
N GLY A 330 10.32 44.69 -33.90
CA GLY A 330 11.33 45.74 -33.73
C GLY A 330 10.74 47.07 -33.21
N GLY A 331 11.53 47.97 -32.62
CA GLY A 331 12.97 47.93 -32.37
C GLY A 331 13.43 49.01 -31.38
N GLN A 332 14.69 48.92 -30.96
CA GLN A 332 15.39 49.75 -29.96
C GLN A 332 15.24 51.28 -30.12
N GLU A 333 15.30 52.00 -28.99
CA GLU A 333 16.19 53.14 -28.63
C GLU A 333 15.76 53.66 -27.24
N THR A 334 16.55 53.64 -26.15
CA THR A 334 17.80 54.33 -25.74
C THR A 334 17.64 55.76 -25.21
N ALA A 335 18.47 56.08 -24.20
CA ALA A 335 18.57 57.33 -23.43
C ALA A 335 17.36 57.67 -22.51
N ALA A 336 17.47 58.40 -21.39
CA ALA A 336 18.47 58.58 -20.30
C ALA A 336 18.36 60.01 -19.73
N GLY A 337 18.57 60.15 -18.41
CA GLY A 337 18.54 61.44 -17.68
C GLY A 337 17.15 61.79 -17.11
N ALA A 338 17.03 62.55 -16.01
CA ALA A 338 18.04 62.98 -15.03
C ALA A 338 17.38 63.35 -13.68
N ALA A 339 18.15 63.50 -12.61
CA ALA A 339 17.71 64.04 -11.31
C ALA A 339 18.28 65.45 -11.06
N PRO A 340 17.61 66.29 -10.25
CA PRO A 340 18.12 66.65 -8.89
C PRO A 340 16.99 66.52 -7.82
N ALA A 341 17.21 66.22 -6.53
CA ALA A 341 18.13 66.71 -5.48
C ALA A 341 17.62 67.96 -4.71
N GLY A 342 17.48 67.87 -3.36
CA GLY A 342 17.12 69.00 -2.48
C GLY A 342 16.72 68.61 -1.03
N GLY A 343 17.07 69.47 -0.05
CA GLY A 343 16.84 69.37 1.42
C GLY A 343 17.96 70.11 2.18
N PRO A 344 18.05 70.13 3.54
CA PRO A 344 17.13 69.74 4.62
C PRO A 344 16.71 71.05 5.40
N PRO A 345 16.87 71.33 6.73
CA PRO A 345 16.89 70.51 7.96
C PRO A 345 15.79 70.79 9.07
N PRO A 346 15.94 71.55 10.19
CA PRO A 346 15.48 71.03 11.51
C PRO A 346 14.72 71.98 12.48
N LEU A 347 14.24 71.44 13.62
CA LEU A 347 14.24 72.10 14.95
C LEU A 347 13.98 71.09 16.11
N GLU A 348 14.35 71.48 17.34
CA GLU A 348 14.35 70.75 18.63
C GLU A 348 14.09 71.77 19.78
N PRO A 349 14.06 71.45 21.09
CA PRO A 349 13.43 70.34 21.84
C PRO A 349 12.62 70.84 23.08
N ALA A 350 12.07 69.95 23.91
CA ALA A 350 11.58 70.28 25.27
C ALA A 350 11.60 69.04 26.20
N ALA A 351 11.65 69.22 27.53
CA ALA A 351 11.92 68.14 28.49
C ALA A 351 11.20 68.25 29.85
N ALA A 352 10.92 67.09 30.48
CA ALA A 352 10.65 66.86 31.92
C ALA A 352 10.48 65.33 32.16
N ALA A 353 10.46 64.75 33.36
CA ALA A 353 11.20 64.93 34.63
C ALA A 353 10.63 63.90 35.65
N SER A 354 11.26 63.73 36.82
CA SER A 354 10.81 62.90 37.98
C SER A 354 10.86 61.36 37.81
N THR A 355 10.77 60.56 38.90
CA THR A 355 11.83 60.25 39.90
C THR A 355 11.42 59.06 40.79
N SER A 356 12.37 58.55 41.60
CA SER A 356 12.22 57.58 42.71
C SER A 356 12.13 56.08 42.36
N ALA A 357 12.46 55.12 43.26
CA ALA A 357 13.60 54.95 44.19
C ALA A 357 13.44 53.61 44.97
N SER A 358 14.50 53.18 45.68
CA SER A 358 14.65 51.92 46.47
C SER A 358 14.76 50.63 45.61
N ALA A 359 15.70 49.69 45.79
CA ALA A 359 16.53 49.21 46.91
C ALA A 359 15.76 48.36 47.97
N GLY A 360 16.25 47.21 48.43
CA GLY A 360 17.45 46.44 48.05
C GLY A 360 17.89 45.49 49.16
N ALA A 361 18.50 44.33 48.84
CA ALA A 361 19.13 43.41 49.81
C ALA A 361 20.09 42.42 49.11
N ALA A 362 21.07 41.88 49.85
CA ALA A 362 21.98 40.80 49.44
C ALA A 362 22.48 40.05 50.68
N GLU A 363 22.95 38.80 50.53
CA GLU A 363 23.70 38.08 51.59
C GLU A 363 24.62 36.98 50.99
N GLU A 364 25.53 36.41 51.80
CA GLU A 364 26.78 35.77 51.32
C GLU A 364 27.05 34.32 51.79
N GLY A 365 27.67 33.51 50.89
CA GLY A 365 28.64 32.46 51.25
C GLY A 365 28.14 31.16 51.92
N PRO A 366 29.03 30.23 52.35
CA PRO A 366 30.50 30.22 52.24
C PRO A 366 31.04 29.17 51.22
N LYS A 367 32.24 28.56 51.42
CA LYS A 367 33.12 28.03 50.34
C LYS A 367 33.80 26.66 50.60
N ARG A 368 34.05 25.92 49.49
CA ARG A 368 35.19 24.99 49.20
C ARG A 368 35.26 23.62 49.94
N PRO A 369 36.07 22.62 49.48
CA PRO A 369 37.19 22.58 48.49
C PRO A 369 36.74 22.27 47.03
N SER A 370 37.33 21.50 46.07
CA SER A 370 38.47 20.55 45.96
C SER A 370 39.01 20.46 44.50
N ARG A 371 40.16 19.78 44.23
CA ARG A 371 40.67 19.42 42.87
C ARG A 371 41.71 18.27 42.94
N PRO A 372 41.96 17.46 41.88
CA PRO A 372 42.93 17.76 40.78
C PRO A 372 42.51 17.23 39.37
N GLU A 373 43.23 17.42 38.25
CA GLU A 373 43.73 18.72 37.75
C GLU A 373 43.72 18.92 36.19
N ARG A 374 44.58 18.22 35.43
CA ARG A 374 45.12 18.51 34.07
C ARG A 374 45.06 17.27 33.14
N VAL A 375 45.18 17.33 31.81
CA VAL A 375 46.08 18.12 30.91
C VAL A 375 45.34 18.66 29.64
N ARG A 376 45.96 19.61 28.90
CA ARG A 376 45.55 20.26 27.62
C ARG A 376 46.57 19.91 26.51
N PRO A 377 46.34 20.07 25.17
CA PRO A 377 45.55 21.11 24.47
C PRO A 377 44.59 20.56 23.36
N GLY A 378 43.86 21.36 22.57
CA GLY A 378 43.58 22.81 22.60
C GLY A 378 43.37 23.40 21.19
N PHE A 379 42.36 24.24 21.00
CA PHE A 379 42.08 24.97 19.74
C PHE A 379 41.58 26.40 20.01
N GLY A 380 41.68 27.27 19.00
CA GLY A 380 41.47 28.71 19.10
C GLY A 380 40.03 29.17 19.32
N THR A 381 39.89 30.39 19.84
CA THR A 381 38.61 30.99 20.25
C THR A 381 37.95 31.85 19.18
N TYR A 382 36.62 31.76 19.06
CA TYR A 382 35.80 32.92 18.69
C TYR A 382 34.45 32.87 19.41
N GLN A 383 34.01 34.00 19.97
CA GLN A 383 32.70 34.14 20.63
C GLN A 383 31.88 35.21 19.91
N PRO A 384 30.62 34.92 19.51
CA PRO A 384 29.68 35.97 19.11
C PRO A 384 29.15 36.71 20.34
N LYS A 385 29.00 38.05 20.24
CA LYS A 385 28.26 38.85 21.22
C LYS A 385 26.75 38.81 20.92
N ALA A 386 25.95 39.13 21.94
CA ALA A 386 24.50 38.92 21.94
C ALA A 386 23.68 40.14 21.47
N ALA A 387 22.35 39.93 21.44
CA ALA A 387 21.27 40.85 21.06
C ALA A 387 21.13 41.16 19.55
N GLY A 388 19.91 41.37 19.03
CA GLY A 388 18.60 41.15 19.66
C GLY A 388 17.49 42.02 19.08
N ARG A 389 16.35 41.39 18.72
CA ARG A 389 15.12 42.01 18.17
C ARG A 389 15.30 42.83 16.87
N LEU A 390 14.87 42.24 15.76
CA LEU A 390 13.85 42.89 14.92
C LEU A 390 12.95 41.80 14.32
N LEU A 391 11.65 42.06 14.31
CA LEU A 391 10.61 41.16 13.84
C LEU A 391 9.98 41.81 12.59
N GLN A 392 9.38 40.98 11.72
CA GLN A 392 8.62 41.38 10.53
C GLN A 392 9.45 41.73 9.27
N GLN A 393 8.98 41.19 8.12
CA GLN A 393 9.37 41.52 6.73
C GLN A 393 10.83 41.30 6.27
N ALA A 394 11.16 40.05 5.88
CA ALA A 394 11.90 39.75 4.64
C ALA A 394 11.85 38.24 4.30
N LEU A 395 11.43 37.89 3.08
CA LEU A 395 11.81 36.62 2.44
C LEU A 395 12.96 36.91 1.48
N PRO A 396 14.02 36.07 1.41
CA PRO A 396 15.13 36.29 0.50
C PRO A 396 14.69 36.11 -0.97
N GLN A 397 14.66 37.22 -1.72
CA GLN A 397 14.47 37.23 -3.16
C GLN A 397 15.73 36.67 -3.85
N VAL A 398 15.68 35.41 -4.28
CA VAL A 398 16.79 34.77 -5.01
C VAL A 398 16.71 35.19 -6.50
N GLN A 399 17.51 36.18 -6.89
CA GLN A 399 17.72 36.48 -8.31
C GLN A 399 18.67 35.47 -8.97
N PRO A 400 18.46 35.10 -10.25
CA PRO A 400 19.22 34.04 -10.91
C PRO A 400 20.60 34.51 -11.40
N GLY A 401 21.64 34.25 -10.61
CA GLY A 401 23.03 34.37 -11.05
C GLY A 401 23.37 33.37 -12.17
N GLY A 402 23.77 33.87 -13.34
CA GLY A 402 24.02 33.05 -14.52
C GLY A 402 25.32 32.23 -14.45
N GLY A 403 25.22 30.94 -14.13
CA GLY A 403 26.35 30.00 -14.19
C GLY A 403 25.92 28.60 -14.62
N ARG A 404 26.43 28.09 -15.75
CA ARG A 404 26.11 26.74 -16.26
C ARG A 404 26.91 25.65 -15.53
N GLY A 405 26.54 25.37 -14.28
CA GLY A 405 26.90 24.13 -13.57
C GLY A 405 25.89 23.01 -13.85
N GLY A 406 26.35 21.77 -14.07
CA GLY A 406 25.46 20.64 -14.36
C GLY A 406 24.71 20.16 -13.11
N GLY A 407 23.40 20.46 -13.03
CA GLY A 407 22.55 20.03 -11.92
C GLY A 407 22.32 18.52 -11.89
N GLY A 408 22.96 17.81 -10.97
CA GLY A 408 22.49 16.51 -10.50
C GLY A 408 21.27 16.74 -9.60
N GLY A 409 20.08 16.30 -10.04
CA GLY A 409 18.86 16.46 -9.25
C GLY A 409 18.94 15.66 -7.95
N ALA A 410 18.65 16.31 -6.81
CA ALA A 410 18.54 15.63 -5.53
C ALA A 410 17.42 14.59 -5.58
N ALA A 411 17.77 13.35 -5.29
CA ALA A 411 16.85 12.22 -5.31
C ALA A 411 15.96 12.22 -4.07
N ALA A 412 14.65 12.06 -4.24
CA ALA A 412 13.80 11.56 -3.17
C ALA A 412 14.15 10.08 -2.95
N ALA A 413 14.56 9.68 -1.75
CA ALA A 413 14.96 8.30 -1.44
C ALA A 413 13.90 7.57 -0.60
N GLU A 414 13.24 6.57 -1.19
CA GLU A 414 12.15 5.83 -0.55
C GLU A 414 12.56 4.38 -0.18
N SER A 415 12.84 4.09 1.09
CA SER A 415 13.17 2.73 1.60
C SER A 415 12.01 2.02 2.32
N HIS A 416 10.80 2.58 2.25
CA HIS A 416 9.65 2.18 3.08
C HIS A 416 9.17 0.73 2.91
N GLY A 417 9.44 0.07 1.78
CA GLY A 417 8.97 -1.29 1.49
C GLY A 417 10.00 -2.18 0.81
N GLU A 418 9.78 -3.49 0.89
CA GLU A 418 10.74 -4.55 0.51
C GLU A 418 11.24 -4.46 -0.93
N GLN A 419 10.37 -4.05 -1.86
CA GLN A 419 10.69 -3.92 -3.29
C GLN A 419 11.59 -2.72 -3.62
N THR A 420 12.06 -1.97 -2.61
CA THR A 420 12.81 -0.74 -2.84
C THR A 420 14.08 -0.97 -3.67
N SER A 421 14.44 0.02 -4.49
CA SER A 421 15.49 -0.11 -5.51
C SER A 421 16.81 -0.58 -4.89
N LYS A 422 17.32 -1.71 -5.42
CA LYS A 422 18.52 -2.43 -4.94
C LYS A 422 18.50 -2.89 -3.47
N GLY A 423 17.36 -2.79 -2.77
CA GLY A 423 17.31 -2.96 -1.32
C GLY A 423 17.95 -1.81 -0.53
N THR A 424 18.07 -0.61 -1.11
CA THR A 424 18.76 0.55 -0.49
C THR A 424 17.98 1.87 -0.51
N GLY A 425 16.83 1.93 -1.20
CA GLY A 425 16.06 3.16 -1.42
C GLY A 425 15.77 3.40 -2.91
N CYS A 426 14.51 3.72 -3.26
CA CYS A 426 14.15 4.18 -4.60
C CYS A 426 14.53 5.65 -4.73
N THR A 427 15.45 5.99 -5.65
CA THR A 427 16.04 7.33 -5.77
C THR A 427 15.58 8.13 -7.00
N THR A 428 14.52 7.69 -7.70
CA THR A 428 13.99 8.38 -8.90
C THR A 428 12.49 8.27 -9.01
N VAL A 429 11.98 7.04 -9.09
CA VAL A 429 10.55 6.67 -9.05
C VAL A 429 10.50 5.39 -8.21
N GLY A 430 9.50 5.26 -7.34
CA GLY A 430 9.29 4.06 -6.54
C GLY A 430 9.02 2.85 -7.43
N VAL A 431 9.44 1.64 -7.00
CA VAL A 431 9.10 0.39 -7.72
C VAL A 431 7.58 0.13 -7.72
N CYS A 432 6.87 0.71 -6.74
CA CYS A 432 5.42 0.86 -6.66
C CYS A 432 4.78 1.84 -7.67
N GLY A 433 5.57 2.62 -8.42
CA GLY A 433 5.11 3.68 -9.30
C GLY A 433 5.01 5.08 -8.67
N LYS A 434 5.35 5.24 -7.38
CA LYS A 434 5.31 6.54 -6.68
C LYS A 434 6.29 7.54 -7.30
N THR A 435 5.82 8.74 -7.63
CA THR A 435 6.65 9.83 -8.18
C THR A 435 7.55 10.42 -7.08
N PRO A 436 8.67 11.08 -7.43
CA PRO A 436 9.48 11.79 -6.43
C PRO A 436 8.71 12.95 -5.79
N GLU A 437 7.74 13.54 -6.50
CA GLU A 437 6.81 14.55 -5.98
C GLU A 437 5.91 13.99 -4.87
N THR A 438 5.18 12.90 -5.14
CA THR A 438 4.35 12.22 -4.12
C THR A 438 5.19 11.77 -2.93
N ALA A 439 6.40 11.26 -3.16
CA ALA A 439 7.28 10.81 -2.08
C ALA A 439 7.64 11.95 -1.12
N VAL A 440 8.08 13.11 -1.61
CA VAL A 440 8.44 14.23 -0.72
C VAL A 440 7.22 14.94 -0.11
N LEU A 441 6.04 14.84 -0.72
CA LEU A 441 4.79 15.30 -0.09
C LEU A 441 4.39 14.39 1.09
N GLN A 442 4.68 13.08 1.04
CA GLN A 442 4.50 12.18 2.18
C GLN A 442 5.52 12.44 3.30
N ASP A 443 6.76 12.80 2.96
CA ASP A 443 7.75 13.25 3.95
C ASP A 443 7.32 14.57 4.61
N LEU A 444 6.82 15.54 3.82
CA LEU A 444 6.30 16.82 4.32
C LEU A 444 5.05 16.66 5.19
N LEU A 445 4.17 15.72 4.85
CA LEU A 445 3.03 15.35 5.69
C LEU A 445 3.51 14.72 7.00
N THR A 446 4.46 13.79 6.95
CA THR A 446 5.07 13.19 8.16
C THR A 446 5.69 14.27 9.07
N TYR A 447 6.31 15.30 8.48
CA TYR A 447 6.85 16.46 9.21
C TYR A 447 5.75 17.35 9.82
N SER A 448 4.67 17.58 9.07
CA SER A 448 3.50 18.35 9.52
C SER A 448 2.80 17.66 10.70
N LEU A 449 2.67 16.32 10.63
CA LEU A 449 2.12 15.49 11.70
C LEU A 449 3.01 15.49 12.95
N LYS A 450 4.34 15.43 12.80
CA LYS A 450 5.28 15.65 13.92
C LYS A 450 5.05 17.00 14.62
N GLY A 451 4.77 18.06 13.85
CA GLY A 451 4.44 19.38 14.37
C GLY A 451 3.08 19.47 15.07
N LEU A 452 2.05 18.85 14.49
CA LEU A 452 0.72 18.66 15.12
C LEU A 452 0.87 17.93 16.46
N VAL A 453 1.60 16.83 16.45
CA VAL A 453 1.79 15.95 17.58
C VAL A 453 2.62 16.59 18.70
N LYS A 454 3.75 17.26 18.45
CA LYS A 454 4.51 17.85 19.58
C LYS A 454 3.76 19.02 20.23
N LYS A 455 2.80 19.65 19.53
CA LYS A 455 1.81 20.56 20.14
C LYS A 455 0.76 19.79 20.95
N GLY A 456 0.14 18.73 20.40
CA GLY A 456 -0.81 17.87 21.12
C GLY A 456 -0.23 17.20 22.38
N GLY A 457 0.96 16.63 22.26
CA GLY A 457 1.73 16.02 23.34
C GLY A 457 2.15 17.02 24.42
N PHE A 458 2.42 18.28 24.07
CA PHE A 458 2.61 19.34 25.07
C PHE A 458 1.32 19.64 25.84
N VAL A 459 0.13 19.56 25.21
CA VAL A 459 -1.14 19.64 25.94
C VAL A 459 -1.24 18.51 26.97
N VAL A 460 -0.97 17.27 26.54
CA VAL A 460 -0.98 16.08 27.42
C VAL A 460 0.06 16.17 28.55
N GLU A 461 1.26 16.66 28.25
CA GLU A 461 2.39 16.80 29.18
C GLU A 461 2.15 17.91 30.21
N ALA A 462 1.59 19.06 29.80
CA ALA A 462 1.17 20.14 30.69
C ALA A 462 0.05 19.69 31.64
N LEU A 463 -0.97 18.97 31.12
CA LEU A 463 -2.04 18.39 31.94
C LEU A 463 -1.52 17.36 32.95
N GLY A 464 -0.54 16.53 32.56
CA GLY A 464 0.06 15.54 33.45
C GLY A 464 0.93 16.14 34.57
N SER A 465 1.54 17.29 34.30
CA SER A 465 2.55 17.95 35.15
C SER A 465 1.95 19.00 36.09
N CYS A 466 0.93 19.76 35.67
CA CYS A 466 0.32 20.85 36.45
C CYS A 466 -0.61 20.37 37.58
N ARG A 467 -0.25 19.28 38.29
CA ARG A 467 -1.06 18.69 39.40
C ARG A 467 -1.30 19.63 40.58
N HIS A 468 -0.59 20.75 40.66
CA HIS A 468 -0.72 21.77 41.71
C HIS A 468 -1.65 22.93 41.31
N LEU A 469 -2.00 23.02 40.01
CA LEU A 469 -2.88 24.03 39.43
C LEU A 469 -3.97 23.32 38.60
N ALA A 470 -4.83 22.58 39.30
CA ALA A 470 -5.89 21.77 38.70
C ALA A 470 -7.05 22.65 38.18
N ALA A 471 -6.80 23.36 37.07
CA ALA A 471 -7.85 23.77 36.15
C ALA A 471 -8.20 22.55 35.26
N PRO A 472 -9.38 21.93 35.40
CA PRO A 472 -9.75 20.77 34.59
C PRO A 472 -10.17 21.18 33.17
N GLY A 473 -9.97 20.29 32.19
CA GLY A 473 -10.83 20.24 31.00
C GLY A 473 -10.23 20.48 29.61
N VAL A 474 -8.91 20.53 29.42
CA VAL A 474 -8.32 20.65 28.05
C VAL A 474 -8.12 19.28 27.40
N GLU A 475 -9.18 18.64 26.94
CA GLU A 475 -9.05 17.38 26.19
C GLU A 475 -8.55 17.64 24.76
N VAL A 476 -7.55 16.86 24.29
CA VAL A 476 -7.09 16.91 22.89
C VAL A 476 -8.21 16.36 22.01
N PRO A 477 -8.79 17.14 21.07
CA PRO A 477 -9.96 16.71 20.31
C PRO A 477 -9.73 15.40 19.57
N SER A 478 -10.77 14.55 19.54
CA SER A 478 -10.74 13.22 18.96
C SER A 478 -10.19 13.22 17.52
N GLU A 479 -10.55 14.24 16.77
CA GLU A 479 -10.23 14.53 15.37
C GLU A 479 -8.73 14.72 15.13
N VAL A 480 -7.96 15.12 16.16
CA VAL A 480 -6.49 15.22 16.08
C VAL A 480 -5.87 13.86 15.87
N TYR A 481 -6.32 12.85 16.62
CA TYR A 481 -5.81 11.49 16.48
C TYR A 481 -6.46 10.76 15.29
N SER A 482 -7.72 11.04 14.97
CA SER A 482 -8.35 10.52 13.73
C SER A 482 -7.58 11.00 12.49
N LEU A 483 -7.24 12.30 12.42
CA LEU A 483 -6.36 12.82 11.36
C LEU A 483 -4.96 12.20 11.43
N LEU A 484 -4.38 12.04 12.63
CA LEU A 484 -3.05 11.43 12.78
C LEU A 484 -3.02 10.01 12.23
N ASN A 485 -4.02 9.18 12.56
CA ASN A 485 -4.16 7.82 12.05
C ASN A 485 -4.41 7.81 10.54
N ALA A 486 -5.42 8.56 10.05
CA ALA A 486 -5.78 8.65 8.63
C ALA A 486 -4.64 9.18 7.73
N ALA A 487 -4.05 10.32 8.09
CA ALA A 487 -2.98 10.95 7.32
C ALA A 487 -1.67 10.14 7.38
N THR A 488 -1.39 9.44 8.49
CA THR A 488 -0.30 8.46 8.55
C THR A 488 -0.62 7.27 7.64
N PHE A 489 -1.86 6.77 7.64
CA PHE A 489 -2.29 5.67 6.78
C PHE A 489 -2.17 6.00 5.27
N ALA A 490 -2.46 7.25 4.87
CA ALA A 490 -2.24 7.71 3.50
C ALA A 490 -0.78 7.60 3.01
N THR A 491 0.20 7.54 3.92
CA THR A 491 1.64 7.41 3.59
C THR A 491 2.15 5.96 3.48
N LEU A 492 1.30 4.94 3.59
CA LEU A 492 1.75 3.55 3.41
C LEU A 492 2.04 3.23 1.94
N THR A 493 2.86 2.20 1.73
CA THR A 493 3.12 1.66 0.41
C THR A 493 1.80 1.22 -0.23
N ASN A 494 1.55 1.74 -1.43
CA ASN A 494 0.37 1.45 -2.25
C ASN A 494 -0.98 1.90 -1.66
N VAL A 495 -1.02 2.93 -0.79
CA VAL A 495 -2.29 3.59 -0.38
C VAL A 495 -2.65 4.75 -1.32
N ASN A 496 -1.93 5.88 -1.25
CA ASN A 496 -2.33 7.10 -1.94
C ASN A 496 -1.24 7.68 -2.85
N PHE A 497 -1.66 8.06 -4.07
CA PHE A 497 -0.88 8.62 -5.17
C PHE A 497 -1.59 9.85 -5.79
N ASP A 498 -2.42 10.55 -5.02
CA ASP A 498 -2.95 11.87 -5.40
C ASP A 498 -2.28 12.97 -4.56
N ASP A 499 -1.43 13.76 -5.22
CA ASP A 499 -0.69 14.85 -4.60
C ASP A 499 -1.62 15.93 -3.99
N THR A 500 -2.84 16.05 -4.50
CA THR A 500 -3.87 16.98 -3.99
C THR A 500 -4.31 16.59 -2.58
N ARG A 501 -4.60 15.30 -2.35
CA ARG A 501 -4.94 14.77 -1.01
C ARG A 501 -3.79 15.00 -0.03
N PHE A 502 -2.53 14.89 -0.46
CA PHE A 502 -1.39 15.23 0.40
C PHE A 502 -1.31 16.72 0.76
N LYS A 503 -1.59 17.65 -0.17
CA LYS A 503 -1.74 19.08 0.16
C LYS A 503 -2.87 19.31 1.17
N GLU A 504 -3.99 18.58 1.04
CA GLU A 504 -5.13 18.69 1.97
C GLU A 504 -4.80 18.17 3.37
N TYR A 505 -4.19 16.99 3.53
CA TYR A 505 -3.78 16.50 4.85
C TYR A 505 -2.76 17.44 5.53
N ILE A 506 -1.83 18.02 4.77
CA ILE A 506 -0.87 19.03 5.29
C ILE A 506 -1.63 20.25 5.79
N ALA A 507 -2.58 20.77 5.02
CA ALA A 507 -3.40 21.91 5.44
C ALA A 507 -4.27 21.61 6.68
N GLN A 508 -4.85 20.41 6.76
CA GLN A 508 -5.61 19.95 7.93
C GLN A 508 -4.73 19.82 9.17
N ALA A 509 -3.52 19.24 9.04
CA ALA A 509 -2.59 19.08 10.16
C ALA A 509 -2.14 20.44 10.74
N HIS A 510 -1.84 21.42 9.88
CA HIS A 510 -1.56 22.79 10.31
C HIS A 510 -2.78 23.47 10.96
N SER A 511 -3.99 23.28 10.40
CA SER A 511 -5.23 23.86 10.92
C SER A 511 -5.56 23.36 12.33
N LEU A 512 -5.55 22.03 12.54
CA LEU A 512 -5.78 21.43 13.87
C LEU A 512 -4.71 21.85 14.87
N ARG A 513 -3.44 21.92 14.46
CA ARG A 513 -2.34 22.33 15.33
C ARG A 513 -2.46 23.78 15.79
N ASP A 514 -2.78 24.70 14.89
CA ASP A 514 -2.98 26.09 15.26
C ASP A 514 -4.30 26.25 16.07
N GLY A 515 -5.26 25.32 15.93
CA GLY A 515 -6.39 25.15 16.84
C GLY A 515 -5.98 24.75 18.27
N LEU A 516 -5.18 23.70 18.41
CA LEU A 516 -4.58 23.29 19.68
C LEU A 516 -3.77 24.43 20.32
N GLU A 517 -2.99 25.17 19.55
CA GLU A 517 -2.22 26.30 20.09
C GLU A 517 -3.11 27.44 20.62
N ARG A 518 -4.26 27.71 19.99
CA ARG A 518 -5.25 28.66 20.54
C ARG A 518 -5.86 28.13 21.84
N MET A 519 -6.28 26.87 21.84
CA MET A 519 -6.86 26.18 23.00
C MET A 519 -5.92 26.18 24.21
N VAL A 520 -4.62 25.90 24.01
CA VAL A 520 -3.58 25.92 25.04
C VAL A 520 -3.42 27.31 25.67
N ARG A 521 -3.29 28.36 24.84
CA ARG A 521 -3.18 29.75 25.32
C ARG A 521 -4.44 30.23 26.04
N GLN A 522 -5.62 29.85 25.54
CA GLN A 522 -6.91 30.16 26.18
C GLN A 522 -7.05 29.56 27.58
N ASN A 523 -6.31 28.49 27.89
CA ASN A 523 -6.24 27.86 29.21
C ASN A 523 -5.01 28.31 30.02
N GLY A 524 -4.47 29.50 29.73
CA GLY A 524 -3.43 30.17 30.53
C GLY A 524 -1.99 29.72 30.27
N VAL A 525 -1.76 28.81 29.33
CA VAL A 525 -0.41 28.31 29.00
C VAL A 525 0.13 29.07 27.79
N ASP A 526 0.85 30.17 28.03
CA ASP A 526 1.47 31.00 26.96
C ASP A 526 2.98 30.71 26.75
N GLU A 527 3.49 29.62 27.34
CA GLU A 527 4.89 29.23 27.17
C GLU A 527 5.21 28.75 25.74
N SER A 528 6.35 29.22 25.21
CA SER A 528 6.91 28.69 23.97
C SER A 528 7.48 27.30 24.20
N ILE A 529 6.86 26.27 23.61
CA ILE A 529 7.33 24.87 23.67
C ILE A 529 8.84 24.82 23.40
N PRO A 530 9.65 24.32 24.36
CA PRO A 530 11.08 24.13 24.15
C PRO A 530 11.34 23.20 22.96
N THR A 531 12.16 23.67 22.02
CA THR A 531 12.58 22.89 20.85
C THR A 531 14.07 22.57 20.96
N PRO A 532 14.47 21.28 20.97
CA PRO A 532 15.88 20.90 20.91
C PRO A 532 16.56 21.49 19.67
N SER A 533 17.71 22.13 19.86
CA SER A 533 18.49 22.82 18.82
C SER A 533 19.63 21.98 18.24
N ASN A 534 19.78 20.74 18.71
CA ASN A 534 20.89 19.82 18.46
C ASN A 534 20.48 18.53 17.71
N LEU A 535 19.26 18.46 17.18
CA LEU A 535 18.79 17.32 16.39
C LEU A 535 19.22 17.52 14.93
N PRO A 536 20.21 16.76 14.41
CA PRO A 536 20.83 17.06 13.12
C PRO A 536 19.91 16.80 11.91
N TRP A 537 18.76 16.13 12.12
CA TRP A 537 17.72 15.93 11.11
C TRP A 537 16.68 17.07 11.04
N PHE A 538 16.86 18.16 11.78
CA PHE A 538 16.05 19.38 11.74
C PHE A 538 16.94 20.63 11.54
N ASP A 539 17.95 20.49 10.69
CA ASP A 539 18.91 21.54 10.30
C ASP A 539 18.41 22.41 9.13
N LEU A 540 17.76 21.81 8.12
CA LEU A 540 17.26 22.51 6.94
C LEU A 540 15.97 23.30 7.20
N LEU A 541 15.09 22.80 8.08
CA LEU A 541 13.87 23.47 8.53
C LEU A 541 13.84 23.50 10.05
N ALA A 542 13.32 24.59 10.60
CA ALA A 542 13.10 24.72 12.04
C ALA A 542 12.33 23.50 12.60
N HIS A 543 12.63 23.13 13.84
CA HIS A 543 12.02 21.98 14.54
C HIS A 543 10.48 21.92 14.35
N PRO A 544 9.87 20.75 14.09
CA PRO A 544 8.45 20.64 13.72
C PRO A 544 7.44 21.36 14.64
N ALA A 545 7.74 21.50 15.93
CA ALA A 545 6.88 22.19 16.89
C ALA A 545 6.90 23.73 16.76
N ALA A 546 7.97 24.28 16.17
CA ALA A 546 8.16 25.72 15.93
C ALA A 546 7.92 26.13 14.46
N TRP A 547 8.21 25.26 13.50
CA TRP A 547 7.95 25.48 12.08
C TRP A 547 6.46 25.77 11.82
N LYS A 548 6.13 26.80 11.04
CA LYS A 548 4.74 27.12 10.69
C LYS A 548 4.59 27.45 9.22
N LEU A 549 3.64 26.81 8.55
CA LEU A 549 3.03 27.30 7.33
C LEU A 549 1.71 27.97 7.72
N ASN A 550 1.49 29.22 7.30
CA ASN A 550 0.25 29.94 7.59
C ASN A 550 -0.85 29.54 6.59
N ALA A 551 -2.12 29.72 6.97
CA ALA A 551 -3.26 29.30 6.15
C ALA A 551 -3.29 29.94 4.75
N GLY A 552 -2.93 31.22 4.61
CA GLY A 552 -2.88 31.91 3.32
C GLY A 552 -1.80 31.36 2.39
N TYR A 553 -0.63 30.99 2.94
CA TYR A 553 0.39 30.26 2.20
C TYR A 553 -0.12 28.86 1.79
N LEU A 554 -0.67 28.07 2.71
CA LEU A 554 -1.16 26.72 2.41
C LEU A 554 -2.26 26.72 1.33
N GLN A 555 -3.15 27.71 1.34
CA GLN A 555 -4.16 27.90 0.30
C GLN A 555 -3.51 28.21 -1.05
N SER A 556 -2.63 29.22 -1.12
CA SER A 556 -2.05 29.73 -2.37
C SER A 556 -0.84 28.94 -2.91
N ALA A 557 -0.21 28.09 -2.10
CA ALA A 557 1.01 27.38 -2.49
C ALA A 557 0.80 26.42 -3.66
N SER A 558 1.71 26.47 -4.63
CA SER A 558 1.76 25.49 -5.73
C SER A 558 2.31 24.15 -5.25
N MET A 559 2.04 23.09 -6.01
CA MET A 559 2.60 21.77 -5.73
C MET A 559 4.13 21.76 -5.79
N ASP A 560 4.74 22.57 -6.67
CA ASP A 560 6.19 22.77 -6.71
C ASP A 560 6.72 23.33 -5.38
N GLN A 561 6.07 24.34 -4.81
CA GLN A 561 6.50 24.98 -3.57
C GLN A 561 6.45 24.02 -2.38
N LEU A 562 5.39 23.22 -2.27
CA LEU A 562 5.28 22.14 -1.28
C LEU A 562 6.32 21.04 -1.54
N THR A 563 6.55 20.69 -2.81
CA THR A 563 7.57 19.70 -3.22
C THR A 563 8.99 20.14 -2.87
N GLN A 564 9.33 21.43 -2.95
CA GLN A 564 10.65 21.91 -2.48
C GLN A 564 10.77 21.84 -0.95
N LEU A 565 9.71 22.19 -0.19
CA LEU A 565 9.71 22.03 1.27
C LEU A 565 9.87 20.56 1.69
N GLY A 566 9.18 19.64 1.01
CA GLY A 566 9.26 18.21 1.30
C GLY A 566 10.66 17.61 1.12
N LYS A 567 11.45 18.10 0.14
CA LYS A 567 12.85 17.68 -0.03
C LYS A 567 13.70 18.00 1.19
N MET A 568 13.43 19.13 1.85
CA MET A 568 14.13 19.55 3.08
C MET A 568 13.75 18.71 4.30
N THR A 569 12.65 17.96 4.24
CA THR A 569 12.20 17.01 5.26
C THR A 569 12.56 15.55 4.95
N SER A 570 13.17 15.30 3.80
CA SER A 570 13.22 13.96 3.20
C SER A 570 14.21 13.00 3.86
N LEU A 571 13.94 11.70 3.69
CA LEU A 571 14.81 10.64 4.20
C LEU A 571 16.22 10.67 3.59
N GLU A 572 16.38 11.11 2.33
CA GLU A 572 17.71 11.17 1.70
C GLU A 572 18.65 12.12 2.45
N HIS A 573 18.19 13.29 2.88
CA HIS A 573 19.01 14.20 3.69
C HIS A 573 19.43 13.54 5.02
N ARG A 574 18.47 12.91 5.71
CA ARG A 574 18.70 12.22 6.98
C ARG A 574 19.76 11.12 6.90
N ARG A 575 19.94 10.48 5.75
CA ARG A 575 21.00 9.46 5.50
C ARG A 575 22.43 10.00 5.57
N HIS A 576 22.63 11.33 5.53
CA HIS A 576 23.95 11.97 5.61
C HIS A 576 24.24 12.66 6.96
N VAL A 577 23.23 12.85 7.81
CA VAL A 577 23.32 13.63 9.06
C VAL A 577 22.91 12.87 10.33
N VAL A 578 22.35 11.66 10.21
CA VAL A 578 21.98 10.79 11.34
C VAL A 578 22.90 9.57 11.39
N ASP A 579 23.25 9.11 12.58
CA ASP A 579 23.96 7.83 12.76
C ASP A 579 23.20 6.68 12.06
N PRO A 580 23.88 5.79 11.29
CA PRO A 580 23.22 4.71 10.56
C PRO A 580 22.37 3.78 11.43
N THR A 581 22.78 3.51 12.68
CA THR A 581 22.05 2.65 13.62
C THR A 581 20.76 3.33 14.08
N LEU A 582 20.88 4.57 14.57
CA LEU A 582 19.73 5.36 15.01
C LEU A 582 18.75 5.61 13.86
N LEU A 583 19.25 5.93 12.67
CA LEU A 583 18.41 6.14 11.48
C LEU A 583 17.55 4.93 11.16
N GLY A 584 18.15 3.72 11.14
CA GLY A 584 17.41 2.49 10.91
C GLY A 584 16.32 2.23 11.96
N LEU A 585 16.59 2.56 13.22
CA LEU A 585 15.60 2.46 14.31
C LEU A 585 14.52 3.55 14.23
N HIS A 586 14.85 4.78 13.82
CA HIS A 586 13.87 5.85 13.60
C HIS A 586 12.88 5.49 12.50
N GLU A 587 13.36 4.87 11.41
CA GLU A 587 12.50 4.37 10.34
C GLU A 587 11.69 3.15 10.80
N MET A 588 12.29 2.22 11.55
CA MET A 588 11.58 1.09 12.17
C MET A 588 10.42 1.54 13.08
N ILE A 589 10.62 2.58 13.90
CA ILE A 589 9.55 3.24 14.69
C ILE A 589 8.52 3.86 13.75
N THR A 590 8.94 4.71 12.80
CA THR A 590 8.04 5.42 11.88
C THR A 590 7.16 4.46 11.08
N TYR A 591 7.68 3.30 10.69
CA TYR A 591 6.97 2.34 9.85
C TYR A 591 6.11 1.40 10.70
N GLY A 592 6.51 1.10 11.94
CA GLY A 592 5.63 0.52 12.95
C GLY A 592 4.40 1.41 13.22
N LEU A 593 4.60 2.72 13.37
CA LEU A 593 3.49 3.68 13.50
C LEU A 593 2.59 3.72 12.26
N ARG A 594 3.16 3.59 11.05
CA ARG A 594 2.37 3.45 9.82
C ARG A 594 1.50 2.18 9.83
N GLY A 595 2.05 1.03 10.22
CA GLY A 595 1.25 -0.19 10.39
C GLY A 595 0.15 -0.07 11.45
N LEU A 596 0.49 0.49 12.62
CA LEU A 596 -0.44 0.71 13.73
C LEU A 596 -1.60 1.65 13.33
N ALA A 597 -1.28 2.78 12.70
CA ALA A 597 -2.25 3.78 12.24
C ALA A 597 -3.31 3.23 11.29
N ALA A 598 -2.94 2.28 10.42
CA ALA A 598 -3.89 1.58 9.56
C ALA A 598 -4.88 0.74 10.37
N TYR A 599 -4.40 0.01 11.39
CA TYR A 599 -5.26 -0.83 12.23
C TYR A 599 -6.15 -0.02 13.17
N THR A 600 -5.65 1.07 13.76
CA THR A 600 -6.45 1.97 14.62
C THR A 600 -7.48 2.76 13.81
N HIS A 601 -7.17 3.14 12.56
CA HIS A 601 -8.14 3.76 11.66
C HIS A 601 -9.30 2.81 11.32
N HIS A 602 -9.04 1.55 10.96
CA HIS A 602 -10.12 0.58 10.72
C HIS A 602 -10.91 0.25 12.00
N ALA A 603 -10.25 0.21 13.16
CA ALA A 603 -10.94 0.09 14.43
C ALA A 603 -11.90 1.28 14.65
N GLU A 604 -11.47 2.51 14.38
CA GLU A 604 -12.27 3.73 14.49
C GLU A 604 -13.47 3.75 13.52
N VAL A 605 -13.29 3.29 12.27
CA VAL A 605 -14.39 3.09 11.29
C VAL A 605 -15.45 2.12 11.82
N LEU A 606 -15.05 1.15 12.66
CA LEU A 606 -15.93 0.19 13.35
C LEU A 606 -16.40 0.67 14.73
N GLY A 607 -16.16 1.94 15.08
CA GLY A 607 -16.54 2.54 16.36
C GLY A 607 -15.71 2.08 17.56
N GLN A 608 -14.55 1.44 17.33
CA GLN A 608 -13.65 0.96 18.37
C GLN A 608 -12.44 1.90 18.49
N ARG A 609 -12.16 2.37 19.71
CA ARG A 609 -11.09 3.35 19.94
C ARG A 609 -10.52 3.21 21.35
N ASP A 610 -9.22 3.41 21.48
CA ASP A 610 -8.50 3.39 22.75
C ASP A 610 -7.64 4.64 22.86
N VAL A 611 -7.92 5.43 23.90
CA VAL A 611 -7.29 6.74 24.13
C VAL A 611 -5.81 6.61 24.50
N GLU A 612 -5.37 5.49 25.08
CA GLU A 612 -3.95 5.26 25.38
C GLU A 612 -3.17 4.84 24.13
N VAL A 613 -3.80 4.17 23.16
CA VAL A 613 -3.19 3.90 21.84
C VAL A 613 -3.08 5.20 21.02
N ASP A 614 -4.10 6.04 21.02
CA ASP A 614 -4.06 7.39 20.42
C ASP A 614 -2.92 8.26 21.02
N LYS A 615 -2.85 8.34 22.35
CA LYS A 615 -1.76 9.01 23.08
C LYS A 615 -0.40 8.38 22.76
N PHE A 616 -0.33 7.07 22.55
CA PHE A 616 0.92 6.40 22.21
C PHE A 616 1.42 6.77 20.80
N VAL A 617 0.54 6.79 19.78
CA VAL A 617 0.93 7.23 18.42
C VAL A 617 1.47 8.67 18.48
N ALA A 618 0.86 9.53 19.30
CA ALA A 618 1.38 10.87 19.59
C ALA A 618 2.73 10.83 20.35
N LYS A 619 2.89 10.01 21.41
CA LYS A 619 4.14 9.86 22.16
C LYS A 619 5.31 9.48 21.24
N ALA A 620 5.12 8.51 20.36
CA ALA A 620 6.17 8.00 19.48
C ALA A 620 6.56 9.01 18.38
N TYR A 621 5.60 9.74 17.80
CA TYR A 621 5.91 10.85 16.88
C TYR A 621 6.62 12.01 17.60
N ALA A 622 6.30 12.29 18.87
CA ALA A 622 6.99 13.28 19.69
C ALA A 622 8.41 12.83 20.10
N PHE A 623 8.62 11.53 20.35
CA PHE A 623 9.94 10.93 20.61
C PHE A 623 10.88 11.10 19.41
N LEU A 624 10.38 10.88 18.19
CA LEU A 624 11.11 11.19 16.93
C LEU A 624 11.38 12.70 16.72
N CYS A 625 11.10 13.52 17.73
CA CYS A 625 11.36 14.95 17.82
C CYS A 625 12.00 15.40 19.16
N SER A 626 12.53 14.48 19.97
CA SER A 626 13.27 14.80 21.21
C SER A 626 14.74 14.32 21.17
N GLU A 627 15.53 14.79 22.12
CA GLU A 627 16.92 14.33 22.32
C GLU A 627 17.00 12.84 22.70
N ASP A 628 15.90 12.22 23.16
CA ASP A 628 15.84 10.79 23.46
C ASP A 628 16.06 9.92 22.21
N ALA A 629 15.73 10.42 21.02
CA ALA A 629 16.02 9.76 19.76
C ALA A 629 17.51 9.79 19.36
N LEU A 630 18.37 10.51 20.11
CA LEU A 630 19.84 10.39 20.02
C LEU A 630 20.38 9.22 20.86
N ASP A 631 19.57 8.63 21.75
CA ASP A 631 19.97 7.53 22.61
C ASP A 631 19.55 6.17 22.01
N LEU A 632 20.51 5.27 21.84
CA LEU A 632 20.29 3.93 21.27
C LEU A 632 19.40 3.06 22.16
N GLY A 633 19.56 3.13 23.49
CA GLY A 633 18.77 2.37 24.45
C GLY A 633 17.31 2.83 24.48
N LYS A 634 17.08 4.15 24.51
CA LYS A 634 15.72 4.73 24.44
C LYS A 634 15.07 4.48 23.07
N SER A 635 15.83 4.52 21.99
CA SER A 635 15.33 4.16 20.65
C SER A 635 14.92 2.69 20.57
N LEU A 636 15.73 1.77 21.13
CA LEU A 636 15.40 0.34 21.23
C LEU A 636 14.25 0.03 22.21
N ALA A 637 13.99 0.92 23.17
CA ALA A 637 12.80 0.85 24.03
C ALA A 637 11.54 1.35 23.30
N MET A 638 11.65 2.44 22.54
CA MET A 638 10.52 2.93 21.72
C MET A 638 10.11 1.92 20.65
N VAL A 639 11.06 1.21 20.03
CA VAL A 639 10.76 0.09 19.11
C VAL A 639 9.94 -1.02 19.81
N ASP A 640 10.23 -1.30 21.07
CA ASP A 640 9.52 -2.29 21.89
C ASP A 640 8.10 -1.79 22.28
N GLU A 641 7.98 -0.54 22.73
CA GLU A 641 6.69 0.09 23.01
C GLU A 641 5.78 0.16 21.77
N VAL A 642 6.33 0.40 20.57
CA VAL A 642 5.55 0.34 19.32
C VAL A 642 5.03 -1.08 19.08
N GLY A 643 5.79 -2.13 19.41
CA GLY A 643 5.32 -3.52 19.39
C GLY A 643 4.17 -3.78 20.38
N ALA A 644 4.27 -3.24 21.59
CA ALA A 644 3.19 -3.32 22.59
C ALA A 644 1.90 -2.64 22.12
N ALA A 645 2.01 -1.44 21.53
CA ALA A 645 0.87 -0.74 20.94
C ALA A 645 0.32 -1.44 19.69
N GLY A 646 1.17 -2.11 18.90
CA GLY A 646 0.78 -2.98 17.79
C GLY A 646 -0.18 -4.09 18.20
N LEU A 647 0.09 -4.75 19.34
CA LEU A 647 -0.80 -5.76 19.92
C LEU A 647 -2.18 -5.18 20.27
N LEU A 648 -2.21 -3.97 20.86
CA LEU A 648 -3.46 -3.29 21.21
C LEU A 648 -4.24 -2.86 19.96
N GLY A 649 -3.58 -2.29 18.96
CA GLY A 649 -4.20 -1.89 17.69
C GLY A 649 -4.85 -3.06 16.95
N MET A 650 -4.14 -4.19 16.83
CA MET A 650 -4.72 -5.39 16.21
C MET A 650 -5.86 -5.99 17.05
N LYS A 651 -5.77 -5.96 18.39
CA LYS A 651 -6.85 -6.38 19.30
C LYS A 651 -8.11 -5.54 19.17
N LEU A 652 -7.99 -4.22 18.99
CA LEU A 652 -9.12 -3.31 18.80
C LEU A 652 -9.83 -3.56 17.47
N LEU A 653 -9.05 -3.74 16.39
CA LEU A 653 -9.58 -4.07 15.07
C LEU A 653 -10.25 -5.45 15.06
N ASP A 654 -9.62 -6.46 15.67
CA ASP A 654 -10.20 -7.79 15.85
C ASP A 654 -11.52 -7.76 16.64
N TYR A 655 -11.60 -6.97 17.72
CA TYR A 655 -12.84 -6.78 18.46
C TYR A 655 -13.90 -6.07 17.61
N GLY A 656 -13.53 -5.03 16.85
CA GLY A 656 -14.44 -4.33 15.94
C GLY A 656 -15.02 -5.25 14.86
N HIS A 657 -14.18 -6.05 14.21
CA HIS A 657 -14.61 -7.05 13.24
C HIS A 657 -15.51 -8.10 13.90
N THR A 658 -15.08 -8.71 15.00
CA THR A 658 -15.79 -9.87 15.56
C THR A 658 -17.06 -9.52 16.34
N SER A 659 -17.14 -8.33 16.95
CA SER A 659 -18.37 -7.84 17.58
C SER A 659 -19.42 -7.38 16.58
N LYS A 660 -19.01 -6.79 15.44
CA LYS A 660 -19.94 -6.29 14.40
C LYS A 660 -20.36 -7.37 13.40
N PHE A 661 -19.45 -8.24 12.99
CA PHE A 661 -19.69 -9.21 11.91
C PHE A 661 -19.74 -10.68 12.36
N GLY A 662 -19.52 -10.95 13.65
CA GLY A 662 -19.38 -12.29 14.23
C GLY A 662 -17.95 -12.81 14.15
N HIS A 663 -17.63 -13.86 14.91
CA HIS A 663 -16.34 -14.55 14.77
C HIS A 663 -16.28 -15.31 13.42
N PRO A 664 -15.14 -15.30 12.72
CA PRO A 664 -14.97 -16.10 11.51
C PRO A 664 -15.21 -17.60 11.73
N GLU A 665 -15.87 -18.21 10.76
CA GLU A 665 -16.14 -19.66 10.69
C GLU A 665 -15.50 -20.26 9.43
N PRO A 666 -14.98 -21.51 9.48
CA PRO A 666 -14.41 -22.20 8.33
C PRO A 666 -15.40 -22.27 7.15
N THR A 667 -15.05 -21.61 6.04
CA THR A 667 -15.95 -21.34 4.92
C THR A 667 -15.30 -21.66 3.57
N GLN A 668 -16.03 -22.37 2.71
CA GLN A 668 -15.66 -22.56 1.30
C GLN A 668 -15.98 -21.31 0.47
N VAL A 669 -14.99 -20.84 -0.29
CA VAL A 669 -15.06 -19.62 -1.11
C VAL A 669 -14.81 -19.96 -2.57
N ARG A 670 -15.80 -19.71 -3.43
CA ARG A 670 -15.69 -19.94 -4.88
C ARG A 670 -14.61 -19.03 -5.49
N ILE A 671 -13.74 -19.59 -6.31
CA ILE A 671 -12.70 -18.87 -7.06
C ILE A 671 -12.87 -18.96 -8.59
N THR A 672 -13.79 -19.79 -9.08
CA THR A 672 -14.27 -19.81 -10.47
C THR A 672 -15.40 -18.80 -10.71
N PRO A 673 -15.55 -18.24 -11.93
CA PRO A 673 -16.64 -17.31 -12.26
C PRO A 673 -18.05 -17.77 -11.88
N LYS A 674 -18.95 -16.78 -11.74
CA LYS A 674 -20.39 -16.95 -11.57
C LYS A 674 -21.10 -15.86 -12.37
N LYS A 675 -22.11 -16.23 -13.13
CA LYS A 675 -22.76 -15.43 -14.17
C LYS A 675 -23.53 -14.23 -13.59
N GLY A 676 -23.52 -13.12 -14.33
CA GLY A 676 -24.23 -11.88 -13.98
C GLY A 676 -23.32 -10.66 -13.80
N LYS A 677 -23.94 -9.51 -13.53
CA LYS A 677 -23.28 -8.23 -13.24
C LYS A 677 -22.36 -8.37 -12.01
N ALA A 678 -21.29 -7.60 -11.94
CA ALA A 678 -20.25 -7.84 -10.93
C ALA A 678 -19.57 -6.57 -10.41
N ILE A 679 -19.22 -6.57 -9.12
CA ILE A 679 -18.29 -5.62 -8.49
C ILE A 679 -17.17 -6.41 -7.81
N LEU A 680 -15.92 -5.93 -7.95
CA LEU A 680 -14.76 -6.46 -7.24
C LEU A 680 -14.34 -5.48 -6.15
N ILE A 681 -14.50 -5.86 -4.88
CA ILE A 681 -13.98 -5.09 -3.75
C ILE A 681 -12.62 -5.64 -3.31
N SER A 682 -11.66 -4.74 -3.11
CA SER A 682 -10.28 -5.03 -2.76
C SER A 682 -9.76 -4.07 -1.69
N GLY A 683 -8.66 -4.43 -1.04
CA GLY A 683 -8.15 -3.78 0.15
C GLY A 683 -8.43 -4.65 1.37
N HIS A 684 -8.93 -4.07 2.46
CA HIS A 684 -9.04 -4.72 3.77
C HIS A 684 -10.34 -4.41 4.52
N ASP A 685 -11.08 -3.35 4.14
CA ASP A 685 -12.12 -2.80 5.01
C ASP A 685 -13.44 -3.60 4.96
N LEU A 686 -13.83 -4.15 6.12
CA LEU A 686 -15.06 -4.94 6.26
C LEU A 686 -16.31 -4.07 6.44
N GLN A 687 -16.19 -2.80 6.82
CA GLN A 687 -17.32 -1.87 6.86
C GLN A 687 -17.71 -1.43 5.44
N ASP A 688 -16.75 -1.05 4.60
CA ASP A 688 -17.00 -0.77 3.18
C ASP A 688 -17.58 -2.00 2.47
N THR A 689 -17.10 -3.20 2.83
CA THR A 689 -17.68 -4.47 2.36
C THR A 689 -19.14 -4.63 2.80
N HIS A 690 -19.47 -4.30 4.05
CA HIS A 690 -20.82 -4.39 4.61
C HIS A 690 -21.80 -3.37 3.99
N ASP A 691 -21.39 -2.12 3.85
CA ASP A 691 -22.22 -1.05 3.27
C ASP A 691 -22.44 -1.29 1.77
N LEU A 692 -21.41 -1.72 1.02
CA LEU A 692 -21.56 -2.11 -0.39
C LEU A 692 -22.52 -3.29 -0.56
N LEU A 693 -22.40 -4.34 0.26
CA LEU A 693 -23.31 -5.49 0.21
C LEU A 693 -24.76 -5.09 0.51
N THR A 694 -24.96 -4.22 1.51
CA THR A 694 -26.27 -3.66 1.86
C THR A 694 -26.86 -2.85 0.70
N GLN A 695 -26.06 -2.03 0.01
CA GLN A 695 -26.53 -1.17 -1.09
C GLN A 695 -26.69 -1.91 -2.43
N THR A 696 -26.18 -3.13 -2.56
CA THR A 696 -26.29 -3.99 -3.76
C THR A 696 -27.33 -5.10 -3.63
N GLU A 697 -27.88 -5.29 -2.43
CA GLU A 697 -28.97 -6.23 -2.15
C GLU A 697 -30.16 -6.00 -3.11
N GLY A 698 -30.67 -7.08 -3.72
CA GLY A 698 -31.74 -7.03 -4.72
C GLY A 698 -31.37 -6.50 -6.12
N LYS A 699 -30.19 -5.89 -6.32
CA LYS A 699 -29.81 -5.25 -7.61
C LYS A 699 -29.27 -6.21 -8.68
N GLY A 700 -29.19 -7.52 -8.41
CA GLY A 700 -28.69 -8.51 -9.38
C GLY A 700 -27.18 -8.47 -9.65
N ILE A 701 -26.40 -7.87 -8.74
CA ILE A 701 -24.94 -7.72 -8.83
C ILE A 701 -24.27 -8.74 -7.91
N ASN A 702 -23.36 -9.55 -8.45
CA ASN A 702 -22.46 -10.42 -7.70
C ASN A 702 -21.29 -9.62 -7.13
N ILE A 703 -21.09 -9.65 -5.82
CA ILE A 703 -19.93 -9.05 -5.15
C ILE A 703 -18.83 -10.08 -4.98
N TRP A 704 -17.65 -9.71 -5.46
CA TRP A 704 -16.41 -10.49 -5.42
C TRP A 704 -15.40 -9.80 -4.53
N THR A 705 -14.66 -10.56 -3.74
CA THR A 705 -13.49 -10.07 -2.99
C THR A 705 -12.20 -10.26 -3.80
N HIS A 706 -11.15 -9.49 -3.49
CA HIS A 706 -9.80 -9.69 -4.03
C HIS A 706 -8.75 -9.41 -2.96
N GLY A 707 -7.63 -10.14 -3.01
CA GLY A 707 -6.51 -9.96 -2.08
C GLY A 707 -6.88 -10.18 -0.61
N GLU A 708 -6.64 -9.16 0.22
CA GLU A 708 -6.84 -9.21 1.69
C GLU A 708 -8.34 -9.16 2.11
N LEU A 709 -9.29 -9.14 1.16
CA LEU A 709 -10.71 -9.34 1.45
C LEU A 709 -11.21 -10.79 1.30
N LEU A 710 -10.39 -11.77 0.87
CA LEU A 710 -10.76 -13.19 0.93
C LEU A 710 -11.34 -13.62 2.32
N PRO A 711 -10.79 -13.18 3.47
CA PRO A 711 -11.32 -13.54 4.79
C PRO A 711 -12.73 -13.02 5.09
N ALA A 712 -13.23 -12.02 4.35
CA ALA A 712 -14.58 -11.48 4.53
C ALA A 712 -15.67 -12.56 4.39
N HIS A 713 -15.42 -13.60 3.61
CA HIS A 713 -16.33 -14.75 3.48
C HIS A 713 -16.43 -15.59 4.76
N GLY A 714 -15.45 -15.57 5.65
CA GLY A 714 -15.52 -16.28 6.94
C GLY A 714 -16.47 -15.62 7.94
N TYR A 715 -16.79 -14.33 7.78
CA TYR A 715 -17.58 -13.57 8.74
C TYR A 715 -19.10 -13.81 8.57
N PRO A 716 -19.80 -14.35 9.59
CA PRO A 716 -21.20 -14.77 9.47
C PRO A 716 -22.16 -13.67 9.01
N ALA A 717 -22.04 -12.44 9.55
CA ALA A 717 -22.94 -11.35 9.20
C ALA A 717 -22.71 -10.78 7.78
N LEU A 718 -21.61 -11.15 7.12
CA LEU A 718 -21.37 -10.88 5.71
C LEU A 718 -21.89 -12.06 4.88
N LYS A 719 -21.30 -13.25 5.06
CA LYS A 719 -21.52 -14.39 4.16
C LYS A 719 -22.88 -15.07 4.30
N LYS A 720 -23.43 -15.18 5.52
CA LYS A 720 -24.74 -15.83 5.75
C LYS A 720 -25.91 -14.88 5.50
N ARG A 721 -25.68 -13.56 5.61
CA ARG A 721 -26.69 -12.53 5.30
C ARG A 721 -26.80 -12.28 3.79
N PHE A 722 -25.68 -12.14 3.09
CA PHE A 722 -25.64 -11.66 1.72
C PHE A 722 -25.21 -12.77 0.74
N PRO A 723 -26.15 -13.54 0.15
CA PRO A 723 -25.82 -14.62 -0.78
C PRO A 723 -25.21 -14.13 -2.11
N HIS A 724 -25.27 -12.83 -2.39
CA HIS A 724 -24.58 -12.19 -3.51
C HIS A 724 -23.12 -11.83 -3.20
N LEU A 725 -22.60 -12.09 -1.98
CA LEU A 725 -21.16 -12.20 -1.72
C LEU A 725 -20.67 -13.56 -2.25
N VAL A 726 -20.42 -13.68 -3.55
CA VAL A 726 -20.34 -14.99 -4.22
C VAL A 726 -19.00 -15.71 -4.07
N GLY A 727 -17.88 -14.99 -4.12
CA GLY A 727 -16.55 -15.60 -4.14
C GLY A 727 -15.40 -14.60 -4.08
N ASN A 728 -14.18 -15.10 -4.28
CA ASN A 728 -12.96 -14.31 -4.39
C ASN A 728 -12.35 -14.45 -5.79
N TYR A 729 -11.98 -13.34 -6.42
CA TYR A 729 -11.41 -13.31 -7.76
C TYR A 729 -9.96 -12.82 -7.73
N GLY A 730 -9.11 -13.36 -8.62
CA GLY A 730 -7.69 -13.01 -8.72
C GLY A 730 -6.84 -13.59 -7.59
N GLY A 731 -5.68 -12.97 -7.32
CA GLY A 731 -4.74 -13.41 -6.27
C GLY A 731 -4.23 -12.26 -5.40
N ALA A 732 -2.93 -12.30 -5.08
CA ALA A 732 -2.27 -11.18 -4.39
C ALA A 732 -2.22 -9.90 -5.24
N TRP A 733 -2.24 -8.76 -4.56
CA TRP A 733 -2.34 -7.40 -5.11
C TRP A 733 -1.41 -7.10 -6.29
N TYR A 734 -0.20 -7.67 -6.34
CA TYR A 734 0.78 -7.38 -7.40
C TYR A 734 0.30 -7.86 -8.78
N ARG A 735 -0.67 -8.78 -8.82
CA ARG A 735 -1.32 -9.26 -10.06
C ARG A 735 -2.45 -8.37 -10.56
N GLN A 736 -2.95 -7.42 -9.76
CA GLN A 736 -4.21 -6.73 -10.03
C GLN A 736 -4.27 -6.08 -11.42
N GLN A 737 -3.15 -5.60 -11.98
CA GLN A 737 -3.12 -5.04 -13.34
C GLN A 737 -3.57 -6.03 -14.44
N LYS A 738 -3.37 -7.34 -14.24
CA LYS A 738 -3.98 -8.39 -15.07
C LYS A 738 -5.40 -8.65 -14.59
N ASP A 739 -5.53 -9.04 -13.32
CA ASP A 739 -6.79 -9.60 -12.81
C ASP A 739 -7.95 -8.56 -12.91
N PHE A 740 -7.72 -7.28 -12.66
CA PHE A 740 -8.69 -6.18 -12.87
C PHE A 740 -8.98 -5.89 -14.35
N SER A 741 -8.01 -6.07 -15.25
CA SER A 741 -8.25 -5.94 -16.70
C SER A 741 -9.22 -7.01 -17.18
N ASP A 742 -9.07 -8.24 -16.67
CA ASP A 742 -9.84 -9.41 -17.07
C ASP A 742 -11.18 -9.54 -16.32
N PHE A 743 -11.32 -8.88 -15.16
CA PHE A 743 -12.57 -8.82 -14.40
C PHE A 743 -13.62 -7.96 -15.15
N PRO A 744 -14.81 -8.49 -15.50
CA PRO A 744 -15.76 -7.83 -16.41
C PRO A 744 -16.77 -6.90 -15.70
N GLY A 745 -16.41 -6.36 -14.54
CA GLY A 745 -17.27 -5.52 -13.69
C GLY A 745 -16.58 -4.25 -13.17
N ALA A 746 -17.23 -3.51 -12.29
CA ALA A 746 -16.63 -2.35 -11.62
C ALA A 746 -15.74 -2.78 -10.44
N ILE A 747 -14.82 -1.92 -9.99
CA ILE A 747 -13.79 -2.26 -8.99
C ILE A 747 -13.75 -1.18 -7.90
N LEU A 748 -13.66 -1.57 -6.63
CA LEU A 748 -13.52 -0.68 -5.48
C LEU A 748 -12.24 -1.00 -4.68
N MET A 749 -11.40 0.02 -4.47
CA MET A 749 -10.20 -0.04 -3.62
C MET A 749 -10.46 0.66 -2.29
N THR A 750 -10.61 -0.13 -1.22
CA THR A 750 -10.84 0.36 0.16
C THR A 750 -9.54 0.78 0.87
N THR A 751 -8.44 0.09 0.57
CA THR A 751 -7.12 0.30 1.20
C THR A 751 -5.98 -0.12 0.25
N ASN A 752 -4.74 -0.16 0.74
CA ASN A 752 -3.64 -0.75 -0.02
C ASN A 752 -3.87 -2.25 -0.34
N CYS A 753 -3.33 -2.76 -1.45
CA CYS A 753 -2.41 -2.10 -2.36
C CYS A 753 -3.07 -1.73 -3.70
N ILE A 754 -3.18 -0.43 -4.02
CA ILE A 754 -3.44 0.04 -5.39
C ILE A 754 -2.12 0.23 -6.15
N ILE A 755 -2.09 -0.12 -7.44
CA ILE A 755 -1.01 0.23 -8.37
C ILE A 755 -1.62 0.84 -9.64
N GLU A 756 -0.79 1.51 -10.45
CA GLU A 756 -1.18 2.27 -11.64
C GLU A 756 -2.34 1.62 -12.43
N PRO A 757 -3.54 2.22 -12.41
CA PRO A 757 -4.69 1.71 -13.14
C PRO A 757 -4.49 1.76 -14.65
N ARG A 758 -4.57 0.60 -15.31
CA ARG A 758 -4.44 0.51 -16.76
C ARG A 758 -5.67 1.10 -17.45
N GLN A 759 -5.45 1.59 -18.67
CA GLN A 759 -6.51 2.11 -19.55
C GLN A 759 -7.65 1.11 -19.84
N SER A 760 -7.43 -0.19 -19.62
CA SER A 760 -8.42 -1.28 -19.70
C SER A 760 -9.43 -1.34 -18.55
N TYR A 761 -9.20 -0.59 -17.45
CA TYR A 761 -10.12 -0.53 -16.30
C TYR A 761 -10.15 0.81 -15.57
N LYS A 762 -9.38 1.83 -16.01
CA LYS A 762 -9.32 3.14 -15.33
C LYS A 762 -10.67 3.88 -15.31
N ASP A 763 -11.60 3.58 -16.22
CA ASP A 763 -12.94 4.17 -16.27
C ASP A 763 -13.96 3.50 -15.32
N ARG A 764 -13.58 2.40 -14.66
CA ARG A 764 -14.47 1.52 -13.86
C ARG A 764 -13.87 1.08 -12.53
N ILE A 765 -12.82 1.75 -12.08
CA ILE A 765 -12.20 1.58 -10.77
C ILE A 765 -12.47 2.82 -9.91
N PHE A 766 -12.76 2.60 -8.64
CA PHE A 766 -13.09 3.60 -7.64
C PHE A 766 -12.15 3.45 -6.45
N THR A 767 -11.86 4.56 -5.79
CA THR A 767 -11.10 4.61 -4.53
C THR A 767 -12.00 5.08 -3.39
N THR A 768 -11.65 4.79 -2.14
CA THR A 768 -12.35 5.32 -0.96
C THR A 768 -11.45 5.32 0.27
N GLY A 769 -11.87 5.99 1.34
CA GLY A 769 -11.09 6.15 2.57
C GLY A 769 -9.81 6.92 2.28
N GLU A 770 -8.66 6.35 2.67
CA GLU A 770 -7.36 7.00 2.47
C GLU A 770 -6.70 6.65 1.13
N VAL A 771 -7.29 5.77 0.31
CA VAL A 771 -6.79 5.43 -1.04
C VAL A 771 -7.04 6.58 -2.00
N GLY A 772 -6.06 6.92 -2.82
CA GLY A 772 -6.21 7.94 -3.86
C GLY A 772 -5.31 7.67 -5.06
N TRP A 773 -5.78 8.02 -6.25
CA TRP A 773 -4.99 8.00 -7.48
C TRP A 773 -5.50 9.07 -8.45
N SER A 774 -4.61 9.90 -8.98
CA SER A 774 -5.02 11.05 -9.79
C SER A 774 -5.82 10.67 -11.06
N GLY A 775 -7.02 11.26 -11.17
CA GLY A 775 -7.98 10.97 -12.24
C GLY A 775 -8.65 9.60 -12.12
N VAL A 776 -8.87 9.10 -10.90
CA VAL A 776 -9.75 7.97 -10.57
C VAL A 776 -10.85 8.50 -9.63
N PRO A 777 -12.13 8.14 -9.81
CA PRO A 777 -13.20 8.53 -8.89
C PRO A 777 -12.90 8.13 -7.43
N HIS A 778 -13.32 8.99 -6.49
CA HIS A 778 -13.15 8.78 -5.06
C HIS A 778 -14.50 8.88 -4.35
N ILE A 779 -14.85 7.84 -3.60
CA ILE A 779 -16.08 7.74 -2.82
C ILE A 779 -15.78 8.26 -1.42
N GLU A 780 -16.18 9.50 -1.18
CA GLU A 780 -16.00 10.22 0.08
C GLU A 780 -16.78 9.59 1.25
N GLY A 781 -16.28 9.79 2.46
CA GLY A 781 -16.95 9.39 3.70
C GLY A 781 -16.03 9.46 4.90
N LYS A 782 -16.60 9.63 6.10
CA LYS A 782 -15.86 9.70 7.38
C LYS A 782 -16.12 8.46 8.24
N PRO A 783 -15.24 8.13 9.21
CA PRO A 783 -15.51 7.08 10.18
C PRO A 783 -16.89 7.24 10.83
N GLY A 784 -17.62 6.14 10.96
CA GLY A 784 -19.00 6.13 11.46
C GLY A 784 -20.09 6.59 10.49
N GLN A 785 -19.76 6.97 9.24
CA GLN A 785 -20.74 7.28 8.19
C GLN A 785 -20.84 6.16 7.16
N THR A 786 -22.05 5.75 6.81
CA THR A 786 -22.29 4.92 5.61
C THR A 786 -22.00 5.73 4.36
N LYS A 787 -21.07 5.25 3.54
CA LYS A 787 -20.68 5.86 2.26
C LYS A 787 -21.73 5.60 1.17
N ASP A 788 -21.86 6.46 0.18
CA ASP A 788 -22.74 6.21 -0.98
C ASP A 788 -21.98 5.49 -2.10
N TYR A 789 -22.46 4.31 -2.49
CA TYR A 789 -21.89 3.51 -3.59
C TYR A 789 -22.71 3.64 -4.90
N SER A 790 -23.63 4.60 -5.02
CA SER A 790 -24.45 4.86 -6.20
C SER A 790 -23.69 4.78 -7.54
N GLU A 791 -22.68 5.63 -7.74
CA GLU A 791 -21.90 5.70 -9.00
C GLU A 791 -21.19 4.38 -9.34
N LEU A 792 -20.60 3.70 -8.34
CA LEU A 792 -19.97 2.39 -8.48
C LEU A 792 -20.99 1.31 -8.89
N ILE A 793 -22.19 1.37 -8.33
CA ILE A 793 -23.28 0.42 -8.59
C ILE A 793 -23.89 0.66 -9.98
N GLU A 794 -24.08 1.92 -10.38
CA GLU A 794 -24.53 2.28 -11.73
C GLU A 794 -23.50 1.84 -12.77
N LYS A 795 -22.21 2.12 -12.55
CA LYS A 795 -21.14 1.63 -13.42
C LYS A 795 -21.14 0.10 -13.52
N ALA A 796 -21.37 -0.61 -12.42
CA ALA A 796 -21.47 -2.07 -12.43
C ALA A 796 -22.69 -2.61 -13.22
N GLN A 797 -23.76 -1.84 -13.37
CA GLN A 797 -24.89 -2.15 -14.26
C GLN A 797 -24.56 -1.86 -15.73
N GLU A 798 -23.70 -0.89 -16.05
CA GLU A 798 -23.20 -0.70 -17.41
C GLU A 798 -22.30 -1.86 -17.87
N MET A 799 -21.37 -2.30 -17.01
CA MET A 799 -20.39 -3.35 -17.33
C MET A 799 -21.07 -4.67 -17.72
N PRO A 800 -20.47 -5.50 -18.61
CA PRO A 800 -21.12 -6.72 -19.10
C PRO A 800 -21.34 -7.77 -18.00
N GLY A 801 -20.46 -7.83 -16.99
CA GLY A 801 -20.44 -8.91 -16.01
C GLY A 801 -19.91 -10.21 -16.61
N PHE A 802 -19.97 -11.31 -15.84
CA PHE A 802 -19.64 -12.63 -16.36
C PHE A 802 -20.80 -13.15 -17.22
N THR A 803 -20.52 -13.42 -18.50
CA THR A 803 -21.47 -14.01 -19.46
C THR A 803 -21.65 -15.52 -19.26
N GLU A 804 -20.62 -16.16 -18.74
CA GLU A 804 -20.46 -17.60 -18.59
C GLU A 804 -20.08 -17.95 -17.15
N GLU A 805 -20.41 -19.19 -16.76
CA GLU A 805 -19.96 -19.82 -15.53
C GLU A 805 -19.75 -21.32 -15.79
N PRO A 806 -18.75 -21.96 -15.16
CA PRO A 806 -18.57 -23.41 -15.27
C PRO A 806 -19.70 -24.13 -14.52
N ALA A 807 -19.91 -25.41 -14.85
CA ALA A 807 -20.87 -26.24 -14.13
C ALA A 807 -20.48 -26.33 -12.63
N GLU A 808 -21.46 -26.53 -11.74
CA GLU A 808 -21.16 -26.51 -10.29
C GLU A 808 -20.23 -27.67 -9.87
N SER A 809 -20.21 -28.77 -10.63
CA SER A 809 -19.24 -29.87 -10.51
C SER A 809 -17.80 -29.52 -10.92
N GLU A 810 -17.61 -28.41 -11.63
CA GLU A 810 -16.32 -27.87 -12.08
C GLU A 810 -15.90 -26.61 -11.30
N ALA A 811 -16.79 -26.11 -10.45
CA ALA A 811 -16.54 -24.92 -9.63
C ALA A 811 -15.43 -25.21 -8.61
N LYS A 812 -14.46 -24.29 -8.50
CA LYS A 812 -13.31 -24.44 -7.59
C LYS A 812 -13.47 -23.55 -6.37
N PHE A 813 -13.04 -24.07 -5.23
CA PHE A 813 -13.17 -23.43 -3.93
C PHE A 813 -11.85 -23.43 -3.17
N VAL A 814 -11.67 -22.46 -2.28
CA VAL A 814 -10.62 -22.42 -1.26
C VAL A 814 -11.25 -22.22 0.12
N THR A 815 -10.58 -22.64 1.20
CA THR A 815 -11.11 -22.53 2.56
C THR A 815 -10.50 -21.35 3.31
N THR A 816 -11.31 -20.54 3.99
CA THR A 816 -10.86 -19.44 4.86
C THR A 816 -11.67 -19.40 6.16
N GLY A 817 -11.30 -18.51 7.09
CA GLY A 817 -12.09 -18.24 8.31
C GLY A 817 -11.61 -18.98 9.57
N PHE A 818 -10.38 -19.50 9.59
CA PHE A 818 -9.80 -20.17 10.76
C PHE A 818 -9.18 -19.17 11.77
N ALA A 819 -9.92 -18.12 12.12
CA ALA A 819 -9.53 -17.19 13.17
C ALA A 819 -9.55 -17.85 14.57
N ARG A 820 -9.10 -17.15 15.62
CA ARG A 820 -8.88 -17.72 16.96
C ARG A 820 -10.07 -18.52 17.51
N ASN A 821 -11.30 -18.09 17.24
CA ASN A 821 -12.50 -18.75 17.78
C ASN A 821 -12.72 -20.14 17.15
N ALA A 822 -12.50 -20.27 15.84
CA ALA A 822 -12.59 -21.54 15.13
C ALA A 822 -11.49 -22.51 15.59
N VAL A 823 -10.23 -22.03 15.68
CA VAL A 823 -9.08 -22.88 16.07
C VAL A 823 -9.14 -23.26 17.55
N LEU A 824 -9.50 -22.33 18.45
CA LEU A 824 -9.66 -22.65 19.88
C LEU A 824 -10.87 -23.54 20.14
N GLY A 825 -11.91 -23.48 19.30
CA GLY A 825 -13.06 -24.40 19.34
C GLY A 825 -12.67 -25.87 19.12
N VAL A 826 -11.57 -26.14 18.40
CA VAL A 826 -11.01 -27.48 18.19
C VAL A 826 -9.67 -27.71 18.92
N ALA A 827 -9.30 -26.85 19.88
CA ALA A 827 -8.01 -26.95 20.58
C ALA A 827 -7.78 -28.31 21.25
N GLY A 828 -8.83 -28.97 21.74
CA GLY A 828 -8.74 -30.33 22.29
C GLY A 828 -8.32 -31.39 21.25
N GLU A 829 -8.77 -31.25 20.00
CA GLU A 829 -8.37 -32.13 18.89
C GLU A 829 -6.92 -31.84 18.46
N VAL A 830 -6.53 -30.56 18.40
CA VAL A 830 -5.13 -30.15 18.10
C VAL A 830 -4.16 -30.68 19.16
N VAL A 831 -4.48 -30.51 20.44
CA VAL A 831 -3.66 -31.00 21.57
C VAL A 831 -3.59 -32.53 21.57
N LYS A 832 -4.71 -33.22 21.31
CA LYS A 832 -4.73 -34.68 21.13
C LYS A 832 -3.84 -35.11 19.96
N ALA A 833 -3.90 -34.42 18.82
CA ALA A 833 -3.07 -34.75 17.66
C ALA A 833 -1.57 -34.61 17.96
N VAL A 834 -1.16 -33.61 18.74
CA VAL A 834 0.24 -33.48 19.21
C VAL A 834 0.60 -34.63 20.17
N GLN A 835 -0.26 -34.93 21.15
CA GLN A 835 -0.01 -36.00 22.13
C GLN A 835 0.05 -37.40 21.52
N GLU A 836 -0.71 -37.66 20.46
CA GLU A 836 -0.70 -38.92 19.71
C GLU A 836 0.42 -38.98 18.63
N GLY A 837 1.19 -37.90 18.44
CA GLY A 837 2.24 -37.82 17.42
C GLY A 837 1.74 -37.63 15.98
N ASN A 838 0.44 -37.41 15.80
CA ASN A 838 -0.22 -37.11 14.52
C ASN A 838 0.10 -35.68 14.02
N LEU A 839 0.37 -34.75 14.94
CA LEU A 839 0.89 -33.41 14.67
C LEU A 839 2.28 -33.24 15.30
N LYS A 840 3.34 -33.24 14.48
CA LYS A 840 4.72 -33.07 14.95
C LYS A 840 5.19 -31.62 14.96
N HIS A 841 4.74 -30.81 14.01
CA HIS A 841 5.18 -29.41 13.88
C HIS A 841 4.13 -28.51 13.24
N ILE A 842 4.20 -27.22 13.57
CA ILE A 842 3.32 -26.16 13.07
C ILE A 842 4.17 -25.10 12.35
N PHE A 843 3.78 -24.73 11.14
CA PHE A 843 4.45 -23.71 10.33
C PHE A 843 3.51 -22.53 10.12
N LEU A 844 3.89 -21.33 10.57
CA LEU A 844 3.25 -20.08 10.14
C LEU A 844 4.00 -19.54 8.92
N VAL A 845 3.43 -19.73 7.73
CA VAL A 845 3.95 -19.18 6.47
C VAL A 845 2.94 -18.16 5.94
N GLY A 846 3.31 -16.89 5.87
CA GLY A 846 2.33 -15.83 5.57
C GLY A 846 2.90 -14.42 5.59
N GLY A 847 2.04 -13.43 5.83
CA GLY A 847 2.38 -12.01 5.80
C GLY A 847 2.03 -11.37 4.45
N CYS A 848 2.94 -10.59 3.87
CA CYS A 848 2.68 -9.79 2.67
C CYS A 848 3.49 -10.23 1.45
N ASP A 849 2.79 -10.52 0.35
CA ASP A 849 3.38 -10.93 -0.94
C ASP A 849 3.79 -9.75 -1.83
N GLY A 850 4.53 -10.02 -2.91
CA GLY A 850 5.04 -9.04 -3.88
C GLY A 850 5.39 -9.68 -5.23
N SER A 851 5.98 -8.91 -6.16
CA SER A 851 6.23 -9.37 -7.54
C SER A 851 7.57 -10.08 -7.78
N GLU A 852 8.43 -10.15 -6.77
CA GLU A 852 9.76 -10.80 -6.81
C GLU A 852 9.67 -12.30 -7.16
N PRO A 853 10.41 -12.79 -8.17
CA PRO A 853 10.54 -14.22 -8.46
C PRO A 853 11.03 -15.06 -7.27
N GLU A 854 11.83 -14.46 -6.38
CA GLU A 854 12.35 -15.04 -5.15
C GLU A 854 11.25 -15.46 -4.17
N ARG A 855 10.08 -14.79 -4.18
CA ARG A 855 8.93 -15.12 -3.30
C ARG A 855 8.28 -16.47 -3.60
N ARG A 856 8.69 -17.16 -4.68
CA ARG A 856 8.40 -18.58 -4.89
C ARG A 856 8.90 -19.46 -3.75
N TYR A 857 9.94 -19.03 -3.05
CA TYR A 857 10.45 -19.65 -1.82
C TYR A 857 9.32 -20.03 -0.84
N PHE A 858 8.38 -19.13 -0.53
CA PHE A 858 7.32 -19.40 0.46
C PHE A 858 6.37 -20.53 0.02
N GLY A 859 6.03 -20.60 -1.27
CA GLY A 859 5.25 -21.71 -1.82
C GLY A 859 6.05 -23.03 -1.90
N GLN A 860 7.38 -22.95 -2.00
CA GLN A 860 8.28 -24.10 -1.95
C GLN A 860 8.50 -24.61 -0.53
N VAL A 861 8.57 -23.72 0.47
CA VAL A 861 8.56 -24.04 1.91
C VAL A 861 7.26 -24.75 2.28
N ALA A 862 6.11 -24.15 1.99
CA ALA A 862 4.80 -24.76 2.26
C ALA A 862 4.68 -26.14 1.60
N LYS A 863 5.05 -26.28 0.32
CA LYS A 863 5.04 -27.58 -0.37
C LYS A 863 6.07 -28.60 0.15
N ALA A 864 7.07 -28.18 0.92
CA ALA A 864 8.10 -29.05 1.49
C ALA A 864 7.81 -29.51 2.94
N THR A 865 6.76 -29.00 3.60
CA THR A 865 6.41 -29.41 4.97
C THR A 865 5.88 -30.87 5.02
N PRO A 866 6.37 -31.72 5.94
CA PRO A 866 5.93 -33.13 6.06
C PRO A 866 4.43 -33.31 6.32
N GLU A 867 3.88 -34.47 6.00
CA GLU A 867 2.42 -34.74 6.08
C GLU A 867 1.87 -34.70 7.52
N ASP A 868 2.69 -34.99 8.52
CA ASP A 868 2.38 -34.89 9.96
C ASP A 868 2.57 -33.47 10.52
N THR A 869 2.41 -32.44 9.68
CA THR A 869 2.56 -31.02 10.06
C THR A 869 1.43 -30.14 9.53
N MET A 870 1.19 -29.02 10.22
CA MET A 870 0.10 -28.06 9.94
C MET A 870 0.67 -26.71 9.49
N LEU A 871 0.08 -26.15 8.43
CA LEU A 871 0.39 -24.86 7.82
C LEU A 871 -0.65 -23.81 8.22
N LEU A 872 -0.28 -22.89 9.10
CA LEU A 872 -1.03 -21.65 9.35
C LEU A 872 -0.61 -20.62 8.31
N THR A 873 -1.58 -19.86 7.80
CA THR A 873 -1.31 -18.71 6.93
C THR A 873 -2.21 -17.53 7.25
N LEU A 874 -1.75 -16.33 6.93
CA LEU A 874 -2.47 -15.06 7.10
C LEU A 874 -1.89 -14.01 6.15
N GLY A 875 -2.71 -13.02 5.80
CA GLY A 875 -2.35 -11.97 4.84
C GLY A 875 -2.12 -12.49 3.41
N CYS A 876 -1.85 -11.58 2.48
CA CYS A 876 -1.72 -11.91 1.06
C CYS A 876 -0.53 -12.82 0.71
N GLY A 877 0.40 -13.09 1.63
CA GLY A 877 1.40 -14.16 1.54
C GLY A 877 0.79 -15.53 1.21
N LYS A 878 -0.45 -15.78 1.67
CA LYS A 878 -1.21 -17.01 1.38
C LYS A 878 -1.32 -17.35 -0.11
N PHE A 879 -1.40 -16.34 -0.99
CA PHE A 879 -1.62 -16.54 -2.44
C PHE A 879 -0.42 -17.20 -3.17
N ARG A 880 0.61 -17.62 -2.43
CA ARG A 880 1.67 -18.52 -2.90
C ARG A 880 1.31 -20.02 -2.86
N PHE A 881 0.26 -20.40 -2.14
CA PHE A 881 -0.14 -21.82 -1.96
C PHE A 881 -1.60 -22.03 -1.47
N TYR A 882 -2.42 -20.99 -1.28
CA TYR A 882 -3.80 -21.06 -0.77
C TYR A 882 -4.78 -21.95 -1.57
N ASP A 883 -4.46 -22.22 -2.84
CA ASP A 883 -5.22 -23.01 -3.80
C ASP A 883 -4.63 -24.42 -4.02
N HIS A 884 -3.61 -24.79 -3.25
CA HIS A 884 -3.13 -26.17 -3.17
C HIS A 884 -3.94 -26.96 -2.14
N ASP A 885 -4.34 -28.18 -2.50
CA ASP A 885 -4.81 -29.15 -1.51
C ASP A 885 -3.60 -29.72 -0.74
N PHE A 886 -3.62 -29.55 0.58
CA PHE A 886 -2.64 -30.13 1.51
C PHE A 886 -3.19 -31.34 2.27
N GLY A 887 -4.47 -31.69 2.08
CA GLY A 887 -5.16 -32.77 2.77
C GLY A 887 -5.51 -32.49 4.24
N MET A 888 -6.02 -33.53 4.90
CA MET A 888 -6.21 -33.56 6.35
C MET A 888 -4.93 -34.04 7.05
N LEU A 889 -4.75 -33.66 8.31
CA LEU A 889 -3.66 -34.12 9.14
C LEU A 889 -3.87 -35.62 9.48
N PRO A 890 -2.86 -36.50 9.31
CA PRO A 890 -3.00 -37.95 9.46
C PRO A 890 -3.75 -38.38 10.74
N GLY A 891 -4.70 -39.30 10.58
CA GLY A 891 -5.50 -39.83 11.70
C GLY A 891 -6.55 -38.87 12.27
N THR A 892 -6.76 -37.67 11.70
CA THR A 892 -7.68 -36.65 12.23
C THR A 892 -8.64 -36.07 11.19
N SER A 893 -9.61 -35.28 11.67
CA SER A 893 -10.50 -34.41 10.90
C SER A 893 -9.97 -32.99 10.67
N LEU A 894 -8.73 -32.70 11.09
CA LEU A 894 -8.16 -31.34 11.03
C LEU A 894 -7.53 -31.08 9.66
N PRO A 895 -7.82 -29.95 8.98
CA PRO A 895 -7.16 -29.59 7.73
C PRO A 895 -5.69 -29.23 7.97
N ARG A 896 -4.80 -29.59 7.04
CA ARG A 896 -3.39 -29.19 7.13
C ARG A 896 -3.17 -27.72 6.80
N LEU A 897 -4.00 -27.10 5.95
CA LEU A 897 -3.93 -25.67 5.65
C LEU A 897 -5.00 -24.89 6.44
N VAL A 898 -4.54 -23.90 7.21
CA VAL A 898 -5.34 -23.12 8.17
C VAL A 898 -5.16 -21.64 7.87
N ASP A 899 -6.04 -21.09 7.03
CA ASP A 899 -6.07 -19.64 6.75
C ASP A 899 -6.76 -18.87 7.89
N MET A 900 -5.95 -18.18 8.69
CA MET A 900 -6.37 -17.43 9.86
C MET A 900 -7.01 -16.07 9.53
N GLY A 901 -6.78 -15.54 8.33
CA GLY A 901 -7.41 -14.31 7.86
C GLY A 901 -6.47 -13.28 7.21
N GLN A 902 -6.71 -12.00 7.48
CA GLN A 902 -5.97 -10.85 6.95
C GLN A 902 -4.60 -10.71 7.65
N CYS A 903 -3.79 -9.75 7.24
CA CYS A 903 -2.58 -9.40 7.99
C CYS A 903 -2.85 -9.09 9.48
N ASN A 904 -3.91 -8.35 9.80
CA ASN A 904 -4.35 -8.06 11.19
C ASN A 904 -4.75 -9.31 12.00
N ASP A 905 -5.16 -10.40 11.34
CA ASP A 905 -5.49 -11.66 12.03
C ASP A 905 -4.23 -12.39 12.55
N ALA A 906 -3.04 -11.79 12.41
CA ALA A 906 -1.88 -12.09 13.25
C ALA A 906 -2.20 -12.01 14.75
N TYR A 907 -3.15 -11.17 15.19
CA TYR A 907 -3.65 -11.22 16.57
C TYR A 907 -4.34 -12.57 16.90
N SER A 908 -5.11 -13.14 15.96
CA SER A 908 -5.68 -14.48 16.14
C SER A 908 -4.58 -15.56 16.21
N ALA A 909 -3.51 -15.45 15.42
CA ALA A 909 -2.35 -16.35 15.51
C ALA A 909 -1.62 -16.23 16.87
N ILE A 910 -1.37 -15.01 17.34
CA ILE A 910 -0.77 -14.73 18.66
C ILE A 910 -1.59 -15.32 19.80
N VAL A 911 -2.92 -15.13 19.78
CA VAL A 911 -3.82 -15.68 20.81
C VAL A 911 -3.84 -17.22 20.79
N VAL A 912 -3.87 -17.84 19.61
CA VAL A 912 -3.80 -19.30 19.47
C VAL A 912 -2.46 -19.84 20.01
N ALA A 913 -1.33 -19.29 19.58
CA ALA A 913 -0.01 -19.71 20.05
C ALA A 913 0.13 -19.54 21.57
N SER A 914 -0.30 -18.40 22.12
CA SER A 914 -0.27 -18.15 23.58
C SER A 914 -1.10 -19.17 24.36
N LYS A 915 -2.26 -19.58 23.82
CA LYS A 915 -3.12 -20.58 24.48
C LYS A 915 -2.64 -22.01 24.32
N LEU A 916 -1.99 -22.36 23.21
CA LEU A 916 -1.30 -23.65 23.08
C LEU A 916 -0.12 -23.73 24.07
N ALA A 917 0.68 -22.66 24.20
CA ALA A 917 1.79 -22.59 25.15
C ALA A 917 1.31 -22.80 26.60
N GLU A 918 0.21 -22.14 27.00
CA GLU A 918 -0.45 -22.33 28.30
C GLU A 918 -0.88 -23.78 28.55
N VAL A 919 -1.46 -24.47 27.55
CA VAL A 919 -1.91 -25.87 27.67
C VAL A 919 -0.74 -26.85 27.71
N PHE A 920 0.36 -26.59 27.00
CA PHE A 920 1.56 -27.41 27.03
C PHE A 920 2.53 -27.06 28.18
N GLY A 921 2.22 -26.05 29.00
CA GLY A 921 3.04 -25.65 30.15
C GLY A 921 4.38 -25.00 29.78
N THR A 922 4.44 -24.33 28.63
CA THR A 922 5.65 -23.78 28.00
C THR A 922 5.47 -22.31 27.61
N ASP A 923 6.49 -21.67 27.02
CA ASP A 923 6.35 -20.37 26.34
C ASP A 923 6.11 -20.57 24.82
N VAL A 924 5.87 -19.48 24.09
CA VAL A 924 5.63 -19.56 22.63
C VAL A 924 6.86 -20.07 21.86
N ASN A 925 8.07 -19.89 22.39
CA ASN A 925 9.31 -20.37 21.77
C ASN A 925 9.56 -21.87 21.98
N GLY A 926 9.01 -22.44 23.06
CA GLY A 926 9.03 -23.87 23.36
C GLY A 926 7.86 -24.67 22.77
N LEU A 927 7.07 -24.09 21.87
CA LEU A 927 6.12 -24.82 21.04
C LEU A 927 6.82 -25.47 19.83
N PRO A 928 6.27 -26.55 19.26
CA PRO A 928 6.67 -27.06 17.95
C PRO A 928 6.10 -26.16 16.84
N LEU A 929 6.58 -24.91 16.80
CA LEU A 929 6.08 -23.82 15.96
C LEU A 929 7.26 -23.07 15.32
N SER A 930 7.19 -22.84 14.00
CA SER A 930 8.15 -22.00 13.28
C SER A 930 7.46 -20.94 12.43
N LEU A 931 8.05 -19.75 12.37
CA LEU A 931 7.52 -18.60 11.65
C LEU A 931 8.43 -18.26 10.46
N ASP A 932 7.87 -18.23 9.26
CA ASP A 932 8.56 -17.82 8.02
C ASP A 932 7.71 -16.75 7.30
N LEU A 933 8.05 -15.50 7.60
CA LEU A 933 7.22 -14.33 7.30
C LEU A 933 7.69 -13.64 6.02
N SER A 934 6.84 -13.69 5.01
CA SER A 934 6.92 -12.77 3.87
C SER A 934 6.51 -11.37 4.33
N TRP A 935 7.30 -10.34 4.00
CA TRP A 935 6.94 -8.95 4.27
C TRP A 935 7.03 -8.10 3.00
N LEU A 936 6.44 -6.91 3.05
CA LEU A 936 6.42 -5.97 1.92
C LEU A 936 6.30 -4.53 2.40
N GLU A 937 5.28 -4.26 3.22
CA GLU A 937 4.83 -2.93 3.62
C GLU A 937 4.71 -2.82 5.15
N GLN A 938 4.07 -1.75 5.63
CA GLN A 938 4.23 -1.30 7.01
C GLN A 938 3.31 -2.03 8.01
N LYS A 939 2.22 -2.66 7.56
CA LYS A 939 1.42 -3.56 8.41
C LYS A 939 2.22 -4.83 8.74
N ALA A 940 3.01 -5.35 7.81
CA ALA A 940 3.97 -6.42 8.13
C ALA A 940 5.03 -5.97 9.15
N VAL A 941 5.45 -4.69 9.14
CA VAL A 941 6.40 -4.15 10.14
C VAL A 941 5.78 -4.11 11.54
N ILE A 942 4.56 -3.60 11.75
CA ILE A 942 3.95 -3.58 13.09
C ILE A 942 3.68 -5.00 13.63
N ILE A 943 3.34 -5.96 12.76
CA ILE A 943 3.22 -7.38 13.15
C ILE A 943 4.57 -7.90 13.65
N LEU A 944 5.65 -7.66 12.91
CA LEU A 944 7.00 -8.03 13.34
C LEU A 944 7.33 -7.41 14.71
N LEU A 945 7.16 -6.09 14.87
CA LEU A 945 7.43 -5.41 16.14
C LEU A 945 6.61 -6.00 17.30
N THR A 946 5.36 -6.37 17.06
CA THR A 946 4.51 -7.04 18.05
C THR A 946 5.09 -8.40 18.48
N LEU A 947 5.55 -9.21 17.53
CA LEU A 947 6.18 -10.50 17.82
C LEU A 947 7.53 -10.33 18.55
N LEU A 948 8.32 -9.32 18.19
CA LEU A 948 9.59 -8.99 18.85
C LEU A 948 9.38 -8.52 20.30
N HIS A 949 8.35 -7.71 20.57
CA HIS A 949 7.95 -7.29 21.92
C HIS A 949 7.44 -8.47 22.76
N LEU A 950 6.66 -9.38 22.16
CA LEU A 950 6.21 -10.63 22.80
C LEU A 950 7.34 -11.65 23.05
N GLY A 951 8.59 -11.34 22.68
CA GLY A 951 9.75 -12.19 22.92
C GLY A 951 9.80 -13.44 22.04
N VAL A 952 9.09 -13.44 20.90
CA VAL A 952 9.14 -14.52 19.90
C VAL A 952 10.46 -14.46 19.14
N LYS A 953 11.17 -15.58 19.08
CA LYS A 953 12.51 -15.74 18.48
C LYS A 953 12.48 -16.64 17.25
N ASN A 954 13.63 -16.77 16.59
CA ASN A 954 13.85 -17.65 15.43
C ASN A 954 12.90 -17.36 14.24
N ILE A 955 12.31 -16.16 14.21
CA ILE A 955 11.45 -15.68 13.14
C ILE A 955 12.31 -15.56 11.87
N ARG A 956 11.93 -16.28 10.81
CA ARG A 956 12.48 -16.07 9.47
C ARG A 956 11.71 -14.95 8.79
N ILE A 957 12.42 -14.04 8.13
CA ILE A 957 11.83 -12.92 7.39
C ILE A 957 12.45 -12.81 5.99
N GLY A 958 11.59 -12.67 4.97
CA GLY A 958 12.00 -12.68 3.58
C GLY A 958 11.04 -11.97 2.61
N PRO A 959 11.36 -11.92 1.30
CA PRO A 959 12.49 -12.60 0.65
C PRO A 959 13.85 -11.88 0.82
N LYS A 960 13.86 -10.68 1.42
CA LYS A 960 15.06 -9.91 1.79
C LYS A 960 14.90 -9.31 3.19
N ALA A 961 15.99 -8.91 3.81
CA ALA A 961 15.97 -8.15 5.06
C ALA A 961 15.28 -6.77 4.88
N PRO A 962 14.74 -6.16 5.96
CA PRO A 962 14.18 -4.81 5.92
C PRO A 962 15.15 -3.74 5.43
N ALA A 963 14.92 -3.22 4.22
CA ALA A 963 15.82 -2.31 3.51
C ALA A 963 15.97 -0.91 4.13
N PHE A 964 15.17 -0.59 5.16
CA PHE A 964 15.31 0.60 5.99
C PHE A 964 16.21 0.37 7.21
N LEU A 965 16.47 -0.88 7.58
CA LEU A 965 17.54 -1.22 8.51
C LEU A 965 18.86 -1.15 7.75
N THR A 966 19.71 -0.22 8.16
CA THR A 966 21.13 -0.20 7.78
C THR A 966 21.81 -1.51 8.23
N PRO A 967 22.96 -1.92 7.65
CA PRO A 967 23.69 -3.10 8.10
C PRO A 967 23.96 -3.09 9.62
N GLU A 968 24.20 -1.90 10.18
CA GLU A 968 24.43 -1.63 11.59
C GLU A 968 23.15 -1.84 12.42
N ALA A 969 22.03 -1.21 12.02
CA ALA A 969 20.74 -1.38 12.71
C ALA A 969 20.23 -2.82 12.60
N LEU A 970 20.37 -3.46 11.43
CA LEU A 970 20.00 -4.86 11.21
C LEU A 970 20.80 -5.78 12.13
N LYS A 971 22.11 -5.54 12.30
CA LYS A 971 22.93 -6.32 13.24
C LYS A 971 22.38 -6.20 14.67
N VAL A 972 22.05 -5.00 15.13
CA VAL A 972 21.48 -4.78 16.47
C VAL A 972 20.13 -5.51 16.64
N VAL A 973 19.28 -5.52 15.61
CA VAL A 973 18.00 -6.27 15.63
C VAL A 973 18.23 -7.78 15.66
N VAL A 974 19.16 -8.31 14.85
CA VAL A 974 19.52 -9.73 14.83
C VAL A 974 20.13 -10.16 16.17
N ASP A 975 21.11 -9.41 16.70
CA ASP A 975 21.77 -9.69 17.98
C ASP A 975 20.78 -9.73 19.16
N LYS A 976 19.78 -8.83 19.18
CA LYS A 976 18.82 -8.70 20.30
C LYS A 976 17.70 -9.75 20.26
N TRP A 977 17.22 -10.13 19.08
CA TRP A 977 16.00 -10.94 18.93
C TRP A 977 16.17 -12.28 18.17
N ASN A 978 17.36 -12.60 17.67
CA ASN A 978 17.65 -13.77 16.81
C ASN A 978 16.75 -13.84 15.56
N LEU A 979 16.55 -12.69 14.91
CA LEU A 979 15.83 -12.57 13.64
C LEU A 979 16.65 -13.22 12.51
N GLN A 980 16.05 -14.09 11.71
CA GLN A 980 16.72 -14.82 10.63
C GLN A 980 16.26 -14.31 9.26
N ILE A 981 17.16 -14.25 8.29
CA ILE A 981 16.82 -13.89 6.91
C ILE A 981 16.65 -15.18 6.11
N SER A 982 15.48 -15.39 5.49
CA SER A 982 15.14 -16.64 4.79
C SER A 982 16.10 -16.94 3.62
N ASP A 983 16.63 -18.15 3.51
CA ASP A 983 17.49 -18.55 2.39
C ASP A 983 16.64 -18.92 1.17
N THR A 984 16.28 -17.89 0.41
CA THR A 984 15.45 -17.97 -0.81
C THR A 984 15.95 -18.94 -1.89
N LYS A 985 17.16 -19.50 -1.76
CA LYS A 985 17.71 -20.53 -2.67
C LYS A 985 17.48 -21.96 -2.17
N HIS A 986 17.29 -22.17 -0.86
CA HIS A 986 17.31 -23.49 -0.24
C HIS A 986 16.10 -23.75 0.68
N PRO A 987 14.84 -23.60 0.19
CA PRO A 987 13.62 -23.73 1.00
C PRO A 987 13.49 -25.06 1.75
N LYS A 988 14.02 -26.17 1.20
CA LYS A 988 14.05 -27.46 1.91
C LYS A 988 14.95 -27.44 3.14
N ALA A 989 16.14 -26.83 3.04
CA ALA A 989 17.07 -26.73 4.15
C ALA A 989 16.53 -25.80 5.26
N ASP A 990 15.72 -24.80 4.92
CA ASP A 990 15.04 -23.97 5.93
C ASP A 990 13.86 -24.70 6.57
N VAL A 991 13.13 -25.57 5.86
CA VAL A 991 12.17 -26.52 6.47
C VAL A 991 12.86 -27.52 7.39
N GLU A 992 14.01 -28.08 6.99
CA GLU A 992 14.80 -29.00 7.82
C GLU A 992 15.28 -28.33 9.13
N LYS A 993 15.73 -27.07 9.07
CA LYS A 993 16.06 -26.26 10.25
C LYS A 993 14.84 -26.00 11.14
N MET A 994 13.71 -25.61 10.55
CA MET A 994 12.46 -25.35 11.27
C MET A 994 11.94 -26.60 12.01
N MET A 995 11.97 -27.77 11.37
CA MET A 995 11.65 -29.06 12.01
C MET A 995 12.63 -29.41 13.16
N ALA A 996 13.85 -28.87 13.14
CA ALA A 996 14.84 -29.02 14.20
C ALA A 996 14.77 -27.91 15.28
N GLY A 997 13.76 -27.02 15.24
CA GLY A 997 13.59 -25.92 16.19
C GLY A 997 14.61 -24.77 16.04
N GLN A 998 15.34 -24.71 14.93
CA GLN A 998 16.41 -23.75 14.68
C GLN A 998 15.91 -22.46 14.06
#